data_AF-A0A1F7IJP7-F1
#
_entry.id   AF-A0A1F7IJP7-F1
#
_cell.length_a   1.000
_cell.length_b   1.000
_cell.length_c   1.000
_cell.angle_alpha   90.00
_cell.angle_beta   90.00
_cell.angle_gamma   90.00
#
_symmetry.space_group_name_H-M   'P 1'
#
loop_
_entity.id
_entity.type
_entity.pdbx_description
1 polymer ?
#
loop_
_entity_poly.entity_id
_entity_poly.type
_entity_poly.pdbx_seq_one_letter_code
_entity_poly.pdbx_strand_id
1 'polypeptide(L)'
;MQNDIFFYLARYIDPYPFLLPLGFIGIWRWSVWLLKKTVGYFYKPQKARFKTSVSVITPVYNENPKIFSQAVESWARNKPNEIIAVIDYTDKACIAVFKDFVKKNRSAHLIITKTPGKREALADGIKVAKSEIVALVDSDTVWVDDTLINALAPFSDKKIGGVATRQSVVQPKTIAQKLFSIRLEQRYWDDIPFLATAEDVLVCLSGRTAFYRKAAIMPVLSEMVNEKFLGQKVISGEDKRLTYLVQEAGWKTTYQSTAQVTTTGVKDIPTFLKQQVRWTRNLWRNDLKAFSAGWVFKHFILTLYLLDRAIQPFALLVSPVYFFVSLALGLWIPVIVILVWWHISRFIKMYPHLKKYPLDIWMLPIFILFNFASIYIRLYALFSINVQGWVTRWHKSRLPQFRFLNLARAHALTISMFGLVILGVIYNKNNNYIIPHELQNQLITSSLKKKTNLTGKINTNVLGAISSDPESKLSKRYEFQYTDSLAGVAEKFGVQFYNLLYANVHKITNWNRIKPGTIFTIPPQELNISPSYRFNYQRIYDDYLQIWYDPLSKAIVVSGRGYRVGLNDIYNSLGNKYLEEVSPKVWLLRSNLLLRSGVSLILEKEKVKWLKLKSGKDGFVTIRGSNTDVLIDGVKVTSWDESKNDYDKNLEDGRSYILVKDNARMDVIDSEIAYLGFARPADLPYSPYGISWRMSSGKLGYAILTGEVIKSKFHHNYFGAYTYGATGMTWRGNEFYNNARYGLDPHDDSNYFLIENNKFYNNGTHGLILSKRCSFNTIRSNVSYNNGLHGIMLHELSNSNIIDNNDLYGNSDGVNLDNSSKNIVRKNKILNNKRGILADKKSLENLIENNEINQNSQYGIYLYGQANENVIRDNILTANTVGIYIKTNRNLVSNNRLLQNGDGVYLLGKASNNSLDSNTITYSERYGVYGKIFAGFSNFLSEKNLLDKNYKSDVAAYVLE
;
A
#
# COMPACT_ATOMS: atom_id res chain seq x y z
N MET A 1 9.88 11.46 15.89
CA MET A 1 10.29 11.71 14.48
C MET A 1 10.34 10.46 13.60
N GLN A 2 11.17 9.44 13.86
CA GLN A 2 11.15 8.21 13.03
C GLN A 2 9.81 7.45 13.13
N ASN A 3 9.23 7.34 14.32
CA ASN A 3 7.95 6.66 14.54
C ASN A 3 6.75 7.40 13.95
N ASP A 4 6.80 8.72 13.85
CA ASP A 4 5.76 9.53 13.21
C ASP A 4 5.75 9.29 11.70
N ILE A 5 6.94 9.21 11.08
CA ILE A 5 7.06 8.90 9.65
C ILE A 5 6.52 7.49 9.36
N PHE A 6 6.79 6.50 10.20
CA PHE A 6 6.23 5.15 10.04
C PHE A 6 4.72 5.10 10.31
N PHE A 7 4.20 5.86 11.28
CA PHE A 7 2.77 5.98 11.55
C PHE A 7 2.01 6.66 10.40
N TYR A 8 2.56 7.76 9.84
CA TYR A 8 2.00 8.42 8.66
C TYR A 8 2.15 7.55 7.41
N LEU A 9 3.31 6.92 7.17
CA LEU A 9 3.48 5.96 6.07
C LEU A 9 2.47 4.82 6.18
N ALA A 10 2.29 4.21 7.35
CA ALA A 10 1.30 3.16 7.57
C ALA A 10 -0.12 3.64 7.29
N ARG A 11 -0.50 4.84 7.76
CA ARG A 11 -1.84 5.44 7.54
C ARG A 11 -2.12 5.81 6.07
N TYR A 12 -1.08 6.09 5.28
CA TYR A 12 -1.19 6.35 3.83
C TYR A 12 -1.02 5.10 2.96
N ILE A 13 -0.33 4.07 3.46
CA ILE A 13 -0.15 2.76 2.81
C ILE A 13 -1.39 1.87 3.04
N ASP A 14 -2.06 1.96 4.19
CA ASP A 14 -3.29 1.23 4.54
C ASP A 14 -4.43 1.33 3.49
N PRO A 15 -4.71 2.51 2.89
CA PRO A 15 -5.69 2.59 1.80
C PRO A 15 -5.16 2.08 0.45
N TYR A 16 -3.83 1.93 0.29
CA TYR A 16 -3.17 1.53 -0.96
C TYR A 16 -2.21 0.33 -0.85
N PRO A 17 -2.54 -0.77 -0.14
CA PRO A 17 -1.67 -1.95 -0.01
C PRO A 17 -1.31 -2.55 -1.37
N PHE A 18 -2.19 -2.37 -2.37
CA PHE A 18 -1.92 -2.70 -3.76
C PHE A 18 -0.64 -2.06 -4.31
N LEU A 19 -0.27 -0.85 -3.89
CA LEU A 19 0.94 -0.16 -4.37
C LEU A 19 2.24 -0.65 -3.70
N LEU A 20 2.18 -1.48 -2.66
CA LEU A 20 3.36 -1.95 -1.92
C LEU A 20 4.41 -2.62 -2.83
N PRO A 21 4.06 -3.56 -3.74
CA PRO A 21 5.04 -4.15 -4.65
C PRO A 21 5.73 -3.11 -5.54
N LEU A 22 4.98 -2.10 -6.00
CA LEU A 22 5.53 -1.00 -6.79
C LEU A 22 6.49 -0.14 -5.96
N GLY A 23 6.17 0.10 -4.68
CA GLY A 23 7.04 0.77 -3.71
C GLY A 23 8.37 0.04 -3.50
N PHE A 24 8.34 -1.27 -3.23
CA PHE A 24 9.57 -2.08 -3.05
C PHE A 24 10.46 -2.09 -4.30
N ILE A 25 9.86 -2.26 -5.48
CA ILE A 25 10.59 -2.17 -6.76
C ILE A 25 11.19 -0.77 -6.92
N GLY A 26 10.44 0.28 -6.58
CA GLY A 26 10.91 1.66 -6.60
C GLY A 26 12.17 1.84 -5.74
N ILE A 27 12.11 1.44 -4.47
CA ILE A 27 13.23 1.53 -3.52
C ILE A 27 14.47 0.82 -4.09
N TRP A 28 14.34 -0.46 -4.47
CA TRP A 28 15.46 -1.22 -5.02
C TRP A 28 16.11 -0.54 -6.23
N ARG A 29 15.30 -0.11 -7.21
CA ARG A 29 15.79 0.50 -8.45
C ARG A 29 16.52 1.82 -8.20
N TRP A 30 16.11 2.59 -7.20
CA TRP A 30 16.77 3.83 -6.82
C TRP A 30 18.00 3.61 -5.95
N SER A 31 18.00 2.59 -5.08
CA SER A 31 19.20 2.18 -4.33
C SER A 31 20.32 1.77 -5.28
N VAL A 32 20.03 0.99 -6.33
CA VAL A 32 21.04 0.62 -7.35
C VAL A 32 21.54 1.85 -8.11
N TRP A 33 20.65 2.78 -8.48
CA TRP A 33 21.07 4.01 -9.15
C TRP A 33 21.93 4.89 -8.24
N LEU A 34 21.56 5.01 -6.96
CA LEU A 34 22.33 5.76 -5.96
C LEU A 34 23.70 5.12 -5.73
N LEU A 35 23.79 3.79 -5.69
CA LEU A 35 25.07 3.07 -5.62
C LEU A 35 25.96 3.40 -6.82
N LYS A 36 25.41 3.34 -8.04
CA LYS A 36 26.15 3.73 -9.26
C LYS A 36 26.64 5.16 -9.17
N LYS A 37 25.81 6.06 -8.65
CA LYS A 37 26.15 7.48 -8.50
C LYS A 37 27.21 7.75 -7.46
N THR A 38 27.10 7.14 -6.30
CA THR A 38 28.05 7.31 -5.20
C THR A 38 29.42 6.77 -5.59
N VAL A 39 29.50 5.57 -6.17
CA VAL A 39 30.77 5.01 -6.64
C VAL A 39 31.31 5.80 -7.83
N GLY A 40 30.48 6.13 -8.82
CA GLY A 40 30.88 6.92 -9.99
C GLY A 40 31.31 8.35 -9.66
N TYR A 41 30.92 8.90 -8.51
CA TYR A 41 31.38 10.21 -8.03
C TYR A 41 32.88 10.23 -7.73
N PHE A 42 33.44 9.09 -7.31
CA PHE A 42 34.88 8.97 -7.04
C PHE A 42 35.73 8.78 -8.31
N TYR A 43 35.11 8.67 -9.48
CA TYR A 43 35.80 8.59 -10.75
C TYR A 43 36.66 9.84 -10.99
N LYS A 44 37.92 9.65 -11.36
CA LYS A 44 38.84 10.73 -11.77
C LYS A 44 39.56 10.35 -13.06
N PRO A 45 39.58 11.21 -14.10
CA PRO A 45 40.34 10.95 -15.31
C PRO A 45 41.84 11.02 -15.04
N GLN A 46 42.63 10.21 -15.77
CA GLN A 46 44.09 10.26 -15.68
C GLN A 46 44.65 11.44 -16.49
N LYS A 47 45.76 12.03 -16.03
CA LYS A 47 46.43 13.12 -16.74
C LYS A 47 47.22 12.58 -17.94
N ALA A 48 47.13 13.26 -19.10
CA ALA A 48 47.78 12.89 -20.35
C ALA A 48 49.32 12.99 -20.31
N ARG A 49 49.97 12.00 -19.67
CA ARG A 49 51.44 11.93 -19.53
C ARG A 49 52.07 10.73 -20.27
N PHE A 50 51.27 9.76 -20.69
CA PHE A 50 51.74 8.58 -21.40
C PHE A 50 51.71 8.80 -22.92
N LYS A 51 52.79 8.45 -23.61
CA LYS A 51 52.91 8.52 -25.07
C LYS A 51 53.37 7.16 -25.60
N THR A 52 52.72 6.69 -26.65
CA THR A 52 53.12 5.51 -27.42
C THR A 52 52.58 5.64 -28.84
N SER A 53 52.95 4.68 -29.71
CA SER A 53 52.48 4.63 -31.08
C SER A 53 50.98 4.26 -31.15
N VAL A 54 50.25 4.89 -32.08
CA VAL A 54 48.81 4.66 -32.30
C VAL A 54 48.49 4.45 -33.78
N SER A 55 47.82 3.34 -34.10
CA SER A 55 47.22 3.08 -35.42
C SER A 55 45.72 3.26 -35.35
N VAL A 56 45.16 4.16 -36.14
CA VAL A 56 43.70 4.33 -36.27
C VAL A 56 43.18 3.35 -37.30
N ILE A 57 42.12 2.61 -37.01
CA ILE A 57 41.54 1.60 -37.89
C ILE A 57 40.04 1.87 -38.02
N THR A 58 39.58 2.06 -39.26
CA THR A 58 38.15 2.25 -39.55
C THR A 58 37.68 1.25 -40.61
N PRO A 59 36.63 0.46 -40.33
CA PRO A 59 35.88 -0.25 -41.37
C PRO A 59 34.88 0.73 -42.01
N VAL A 60 34.72 0.69 -43.33
CA VAL A 60 33.82 1.60 -44.06
C VAL A 60 32.93 0.82 -45.01
N TYR A 61 31.61 1.06 -44.92
CA TYR A 61 30.62 0.43 -45.78
C TYR A 61 29.39 1.33 -45.98
N ASN A 62 29.23 1.80 -47.22
CA ASN A 62 28.14 2.64 -47.70
C ASN A 62 27.88 3.84 -46.77
N GLU A 63 28.96 4.54 -46.41
CA GLU A 63 28.88 5.73 -45.56
C GLU A 63 28.69 7.00 -46.40
N ASN A 64 28.15 8.06 -45.79
CA ASN A 64 28.09 9.35 -46.47
C ASN A 64 29.53 9.88 -46.69
N PRO A 65 29.97 10.12 -47.94
CA PRO A 65 31.34 10.53 -48.23
C PRO A 65 31.77 11.82 -47.52
N LYS A 66 30.85 12.77 -47.31
CA LYS A 66 31.13 14.03 -46.60
C LYS A 66 31.38 13.79 -45.10
N ILE A 67 30.56 12.94 -44.48
CA ILE A 67 30.72 12.60 -43.06
C ILE A 67 32.03 11.84 -42.86
N PHE A 68 32.33 10.89 -43.76
CA PHE A 68 33.56 10.13 -43.70
C PHE A 68 34.81 11.00 -43.88
N SER A 69 34.81 11.95 -44.83
CA SER A 69 35.91 12.91 -45.00
C SER A 69 36.17 13.72 -43.71
N GLN A 70 35.11 14.25 -43.10
CA GLN A 70 35.20 15.01 -41.85
C GLN A 70 35.77 14.17 -40.69
N ALA A 71 35.35 12.91 -40.59
CA ALA A 71 35.83 11.98 -39.58
C ALA A 71 37.34 11.73 -39.75
N VAL A 72 37.78 11.34 -40.95
CA VAL A 72 39.18 11.04 -41.26
C VAL A 72 40.10 12.24 -41.01
N GLU A 73 39.68 13.44 -41.43
CA GLU A 73 40.42 14.68 -41.18
C GLU A 73 40.56 14.99 -39.68
N SER A 74 39.53 14.71 -38.87
CA SER A 74 39.59 14.91 -37.43
C SER A 74 40.58 13.98 -36.72
N TRP A 75 40.70 12.74 -37.19
CA TRP A 75 41.68 11.79 -36.66
C TRP A 75 43.10 12.22 -37.04
N ALA A 76 43.28 12.69 -38.27
CA ALA A 76 44.56 13.21 -38.76
C ALA A 76 45.07 14.39 -37.92
N ARG A 77 44.17 15.31 -37.52
CA ARG A 77 44.51 16.45 -36.63
C ARG A 77 45.07 16.02 -35.27
N ASN A 78 44.69 14.84 -34.78
CA ASN A 78 45.21 14.25 -33.55
C ASN A 78 46.59 13.57 -33.72
N LYS A 79 47.16 13.58 -34.93
CA LYS A 79 48.51 13.10 -35.28
C LYS A 79 48.80 11.64 -34.86
N PRO A 80 47.97 10.65 -35.23
CA PRO A 80 48.31 9.24 -35.04
C PRO A 80 49.50 8.83 -35.93
N ASN A 81 50.13 7.69 -35.62
CA ASN A 81 51.25 7.18 -36.41
C ASN A 81 50.81 6.67 -37.77
N GLU A 82 49.61 6.09 -37.87
CA GLU A 82 49.00 5.69 -39.12
C GLU A 82 47.47 5.66 -39.05
N ILE A 83 46.82 5.77 -40.22
CA ILE A 83 45.35 5.65 -40.37
C ILE A 83 45.05 4.59 -41.42
N ILE A 84 44.36 3.53 -41.05
CA ILE A 84 44.05 2.38 -41.88
C ILE A 84 42.55 2.33 -42.13
N ALA A 85 42.12 2.56 -43.37
CA ALA A 85 40.72 2.39 -43.76
C ALA A 85 40.54 1.07 -44.50
N VAL A 86 39.66 0.23 -43.98
CA VAL A 86 39.26 -1.03 -44.62
C VAL A 86 37.88 -0.83 -45.23
N ILE A 87 37.85 -0.60 -46.54
CA ILE A 87 36.65 -0.19 -47.28
C ILE A 87 36.16 -1.34 -48.15
N ASP A 88 34.86 -1.65 -48.08
CA ASP A 88 34.25 -2.65 -48.95
C ASP A 88 34.37 -2.24 -50.42
N TYR A 89 34.70 -3.21 -51.29
CA TYR A 89 34.92 -2.97 -52.72
C TYR A 89 33.74 -2.32 -53.47
N THR A 90 32.52 -2.39 -52.92
CA THR A 90 31.31 -1.78 -53.50
C THR A 90 31.16 -0.29 -53.16
N ASP A 91 31.80 0.22 -52.11
CA ASP A 91 31.69 1.63 -51.70
C ASP A 91 32.68 2.52 -52.48
N LYS A 92 32.40 2.71 -53.77
CA LYS A 92 33.26 3.49 -54.68
C LYS A 92 33.44 4.94 -54.23
N ALA A 93 32.42 5.53 -53.60
CA ALA A 93 32.45 6.91 -53.16
C ALA A 93 33.41 7.12 -51.98
N CYS A 94 33.36 6.28 -50.95
CA CYS A 94 34.30 6.39 -49.83
C CYS A 94 35.72 5.95 -50.21
N ILE A 95 35.88 5.01 -51.15
CA ILE A 95 37.19 4.68 -51.73
C ILE A 95 37.83 5.91 -52.38
N ALA A 96 37.06 6.70 -53.15
CA ALA A 96 37.56 7.92 -53.78
C ALA A 96 38.01 8.95 -52.72
N VAL A 97 37.17 9.21 -51.72
CA VAL A 97 37.50 10.12 -50.60
C VAL A 97 38.79 9.72 -49.90
N PHE A 98 38.96 8.44 -49.57
CA PHE A 98 40.16 8.01 -48.84
C PHE A 98 41.41 7.99 -49.73
N LYS A 99 41.29 7.70 -51.04
CA LYS A 99 42.41 7.82 -51.97
C LYS A 99 42.95 9.26 -52.03
N ASP A 100 42.07 10.24 -52.08
CA ASP A 100 42.48 11.65 -52.06
C ASP A 100 43.08 12.08 -50.73
N PHE A 101 42.60 11.50 -49.62
CA PHE A 101 43.21 11.69 -48.31
C PHE A 101 44.62 11.07 -48.22
N VAL A 102 44.84 9.86 -48.76
CA VAL A 102 46.14 9.18 -48.80
C VAL A 102 47.18 9.97 -49.59
N LYS A 103 46.80 10.62 -50.70
CA LYS A 103 47.69 11.51 -51.46
C LYS A 103 48.25 12.64 -50.59
N LYS A 104 47.47 13.11 -49.61
CA LYS A 104 47.83 14.21 -48.69
C LYS A 104 48.49 13.72 -47.39
N ASN A 105 48.32 12.45 -47.03
CA ASN A 105 48.80 11.87 -45.77
C ASN A 105 49.50 10.53 -46.02
N ARG A 106 50.85 10.55 -46.07
CA ARG A 106 51.66 9.35 -46.37
C ARG A 106 51.52 8.21 -45.35
N SER A 107 51.08 8.52 -44.13
CA SER A 107 50.81 7.54 -43.07
C SER A 107 49.41 6.93 -43.15
N ALA A 108 48.65 7.16 -44.22
CA ALA A 108 47.33 6.58 -44.43
C ALA A 108 47.39 5.36 -45.36
N HIS A 109 46.70 4.28 -45.01
CA HIS A 109 46.71 3.00 -45.71
C HIS A 109 45.28 2.57 -46.08
N LEU A 110 45.04 2.34 -47.36
CA LEU A 110 43.75 1.86 -47.86
C LEU A 110 43.80 0.35 -48.09
N ILE A 111 42.86 -0.38 -47.47
CA ILE A 111 42.60 -1.79 -47.75
C ILE A 111 41.23 -1.89 -48.40
N ILE A 112 41.17 -2.40 -49.63
CA ILE A 112 39.90 -2.69 -50.30
C ILE A 112 39.56 -4.15 -50.04
N THR A 113 38.54 -4.39 -49.20
CA THR A 113 38.15 -5.76 -48.84
C THR A 113 37.01 -6.28 -49.72
N LYS A 114 37.12 -7.55 -50.11
CA LYS A 114 36.03 -8.32 -50.74
C LYS A 114 35.25 -9.16 -49.71
N THR A 115 35.79 -9.31 -48.51
CA THR A 115 35.20 -10.10 -47.44
C THR A 115 34.08 -9.29 -46.78
N PRO A 116 32.82 -9.72 -46.86
CA PRO A 116 31.71 -8.95 -46.31
C PRO A 116 31.66 -9.09 -44.79
N GLY A 117 31.74 -7.96 -44.07
CA GLY A 117 31.52 -7.92 -42.63
C GLY A 117 32.43 -6.96 -41.89
N LYS A 118 31.87 -6.28 -40.88
CA LYS A 118 32.62 -5.31 -40.07
C LYS A 118 33.68 -5.99 -39.19
N ARG A 119 33.42 -7.22 -38.71
CA ARG A 119 34.35 -7.98 -37.86
C ARG A 119 35.59 -8.39 -38.64
N GLU A 120 35.39 -8.89 -39.85
CA GLU A 120 36.43 -9.27 -40.80
C GLU A 120 37.26 -8.04 -41.20
N ALA A 121 36.61 -6.94 -41.58
CA ALA A 121 37.28 -5.69 -41.92
C ALA A 121 38.13 -5.13 -40.77
N LEU A 122 37.61 -5.15 -39.54
CA LEU A 122 38.39 -4.77 -38.36
C LEU A 122 39.58 -5.70 -38.13
N ALA A 123 39.39 -7.01 -38.24
CA ALA A 123 40.46 -7.99 -38.06
C ALA A 123 41.59 -7.80 -39.09
N ASP A 124 41.25 -7.55 -40.35
CA ASP A 124 42.22 -7.27 -41.42
C ASP A 124 43.03 -5.99 -41.11
N GLY A 125 42.35 -4.93 -40.68
CA GLY A 125 43.01 -3.69 -40.25
C GLY A 125 43.92 -3.87 -39.02
N ILE A 126 43.49 -4.65 -38.02
CA ILE A 126 44.27 -4.88 -36.79
C ILE A 126 45.53 -5.70 -37.08
N LYS A 127 45.46 -6.67 -37.99
CA LYS A 127 46.62 -7.50 -38.37
C LYS A 127 47.73 -6.66 -38.98
N VAL A 128 47.41 -5.72 -39.85
CA VAL A 128 48.39 -4.89 -40.56
C VAL A 128 48.89 -3.69 -39.76
N ALA A 129 48.16 -3.28 -38.72
CA ALA A 129 48.53 -2.15 -37.87
C ALA A 129 49.89 -2.39 -37.19
N LYS A 130 50.76 -1.40 -37.15
CA LYS A 130 52.14 -1.52 -36.65
C LYS A 130 52.33 -1.01 -35.23
N SER A 131 51.39 -0.21 -34.74
CA SER A 131 51.51 0.47 -33.45
C SER A 131 51.20 -0.42 -32.25
N GLU A 132 51.71 -0.03 -31.08
CA GLU A 132 51.43 -0.70 -29.79
C GLU A 132 49.95 -0.60 -29.42
N ILE A 133 49.35 0.59 -29.64
CA ILE A 133 47.94 0.85 -29.41
C ILE A 133 47.23 0.96 -30.75
N VAL A 134 46.04 0.38 -30.84
CA VAL A 134 45.13 0.58 -31.97
C VAL A 134 43.87 1.29 -31.53
N ALA A 135 43.45 2.30 -32.28
CA ALA A 135 42.18 2.97 -32.10
C ALA A 135 41.20 2.41 -33.13
N LEU A 136 40.16 1.69 -32.66
CA LEU A 136 39.08 1.21 -33.51
C LEU A 136 37.99 2.29 -33.55
N VAL A 137 37.68 2.78 -34.75
CA VAL A 137 36.85 3.97 -34.94
C VAL A 137 35.77 3.69 -35.98
N ASP A 138 34.55 4.14 -35.73
CA ASP A 138 33.47 4.11 -36.72
C ASP A 138 33.66 5.23 -37.75
N SER A 139 33.33 4.95 -39.00
CA SER A 139 33.53 5.87 -40.14
C SER A 139 32.76 7.20 -40.06
N ASP A 140 31.88 7.37 -39.08
CA ASP A 140 31.06 8.57 -38.85
C ASP A 140 31.45 9.35 -37.57
N THR A 141 32.54 8.98 -36.90
CA THR A 141 32.93 9.54 -35.61
C THR A 141 34.03 10.59 -35.75
N VAL A 142 33.81 11.78 -35.17
CA VAL A 142 34.73 12.92 -35.20
C VAL A 142 35.44 13.05 -33.86
N TRP A 143 36.76 13.22 -33.89
CA TRP A 143 37.60 13.45 -32.69
C TRP A 143 37.74 14.94 -32.38
N VAL A 144 37.79 15.27 -31.09
CA VAL A 144 38.28 16.58 -30.61
C VAL A 144 39.82 16.58 -30.67
N ASP A 145 40.47 17.74 -30.76
CA ASP A 145 41.91 17.85 -31.07
C ASP A 145 42.85 17.18 -30.05
N ASP A 146 42.40 16.94 -28.81
CA ASP A 146 43.17 16.30 -27.74
C ASP A 146 42.69 14.87 -27.39
N THR A 147 41.84 14.26 -28.24
CA THR A 147 41.26 12.93 -28.00
C THR A 147 42.33 11.86 -27.82
N LEU A 148 43.29 11.80 -28.75
CA LEU A 148 44.32 10.77 -28.76
C LEU A 148 45.21 10.87 -27.52
N ILE A 149 45.73 12.06 -27.23
CA ILE A 149 46.69 12.24 -26.13
C ILE A 149 46.05 11.91 -24.78
N ASN A 150 44.75 12.23 -24.63
CA ASN A 150 44.01 11.92 -23.42
C ASN A 150 43.75 10.42 -23.31
N ALA A 151 43.32 9.77 -24.40
CA ALA A 151 42.99 8.35 -24.40
C ALA A 151 44.19 7.43 -24.08
N LEU A 152 45.41 7.91 -24.30
CA LEU A 152 46.63 7.17 -23.99
C LEU A 152 46.96 7.10 -22.50
N ALA A 153 46.52 8.06 -21.68
CA ALA A 153 46.90 8.16 -20.28
C ALA A 153 46.74 6.84 -19.48
N PRO A 154 45.61 6.11 -19.59
CA PRO A 154 45.41 4.89 -18.82
C PRO A 154 46.30 3.71 -19.21
N PHE A 155 46.90 3.71 -20.41
CA PHE A 155 47.81 2.63 -20.84
C PHE A 155 49.17 2.64 -20.14
N SER A 156 49.43 3.65 -19.31
CA SER A 156 50.54 3.63 -18.35
C SER A 156 50.47 2.43 -17.40
N ASP A 157 49.26 1.95 -17.08
CA ASP A 157 49.06 0.64 -16.45
C ASP A 157 49.13 -0.47 -17.50
N LYS A 158 50.12 -1.35 -17.35
CA LYS A 158 50.34 -2.51 -18.22
C LYS A 158 49.19 -3.51 -18.21
N LYS A 159 48.29 -3.49 -17.21
CA LYS A 159 47.11 -4.36 -17.13
C LYS A 159 45.94 -3.86 -17.98
N ILE A 160 45.97 -2.59 -18.41
CA ILE A 160 44.92 -2.00 -19.25
C ILE A 160 45.09 -2.50 -20.69
N GLY A 161 44.11 -3.29 -21.13
CA GLY A 161 44.00 -3.80 -22.49
C GLY A 161 43.12 -2.93 -23.39
N GLY A 162 42.22 -2.12 -22.82
CA GLY A 162 41.38 -1.21 -23.60
C GLY A 162 40.87 0.02 -22.84
N VAL A 163 40.65 1.12 -23.57
CA VAL A 163 40.17 2.41 -23.05
C VAL A 163 38.98 2.90 -23.87
N ALA A 164 37.87 3.17 -23.18
CA ALA A 164 36.69 3.84 -23.75
C ALA A 164 36.85 5.36 -23.73
N THR A 165 36.36 6.02 -24.78
CA THR A 165 36.25 7.48 -24.88
C THR A 165 34.90 7.99 -24.37
N ARG A 166 34.82 9.27 -24.00
CA ARG A 166 33.54 9.96 -23.78
C ARG A 166 32.91 10.27 -25.13
N GLN A 167 31.65 9.90 -25.29
CA GLN A 167 30.96 10.05 -26.58
C GLN A 167 29.74 10.96 -26.42
N SER A 168 29.49 11.80 -27.43
CA SER A 168 28.31 12.68 -27.46
C SER A 168 27.75 12.83 -28.88
N VAL A 169 26.50 13.27 -28.98
CA VAL A 169 25.87 13.59 -30.27
C VAL A 169 26.16 15.05 -30.60
N VAL A 170 26.65 15.33 -31.81
CA VAL A 170 26.86 16.71 -32.27
C VAL A 170 25.51 17.39 -32.43
N GLN A 171 25.25 18.43 -31.62
CA GLN A 171 24.10 19.34 -31.71
C GLN A 171 22.79 18.62 -32.10
N PRO A 172 22.18 17.82 -31.21
CA PRO A 172 21.01 17.02 -31.54
C PRO A 172 19.80 17.90 -31.89
N LYS A 173 19.36 17.85 -33.16
CA LYS A 173 18.23 18.66 -33.65
C LYS A 173 16.94 17.86 -33.73
N THR A 174 17.00 16.65 -34.28
CA THR A 174 15.80 15.81 -34.45
C THR A 174 15.43 15.06 -33.18
N ILE A 175 14.20 14.59 -33.11
CA ILE A 175 13.69 13.80 -31.99
C ILE A 175 14.56 12.54 -31.71
N ALA A 176 15.00 11.84 -32.76
CA ALA A 176 15.83 10.65 -32.64
C ALA A 176 17.24 11.00 -32.12
N GLN A 177 17.83 12.09 -32.61
CA GLN A 177 19.13 12.58 -32.14
C GLN A 177 19.07 13.00 -30.68
N LYS A 178 18.00 13.69 -30.24
CA LYS A 178 17.81 14.10 -28.84
C LYS A 178 17.64 12.88 -27.93
N LEU A 179 16.79 11.91 -28.29
CA LEU A 179 16.65 10.66 -27.52
C LEU A 179 17.96 9.87 -27.46
N PHE A 180 18.72 9.84 -28.55
CA PHE A 180 20.03 9.21 -28.58
C PHE A 180 21.03 9.94 -27.67
N SER A 181 21.06 11.27 -27.72
CA SER A 181 21.88 12.11 -26.85
C SER A 181 21.56 11.86 -25.38
N ILE A 182 20.28 11.86 -24.98
CA ILE A 182 19.85 11.58 -23.60
C ILE A 182 20.38 10.23 -23.11
N ARG A 183 20.27 9.16 -23.94
CA ARG A 183 20.78 7.83 -23.58
C ARG A 183 22.30 7.77 -23.50
N LEU A 184 22.98 8.46 -24.40
CA LEU A 184 24.43 8.46 -24.46
C LEU A 184 25.01 9.20 -23.26
N GLU A 185 24.44 10.36 -22.92
CA GLU A 185 24.81 11.13 -21.73
C GLU A 185 24.53 10.33 -20.45
N GLN A 186 23.39 9.64 -20.33
CA GLN A 186 23.12 8.72 -19.20
C GLN A 186 24.19 7.64 -19.06
N ARG A 187 24.62 7.03 -20.16
CA ARG A 187 25.66 5.99 -20.14
C ARG A 187 27.00 6.51 -19.60
N TYR A 188 27.45 7.67 -20.06
CA TYR A 188 28.75 8.23 -19.68
C TYR A 188 28.73 9.06 -18.39
N TRP A 189 27.54 9.37 -17.87
CA TRP A 189 27.34 10.04 -16.59
C TRP A 189 27.11 9.04 -15.44
N ASP A 190 26.54 7.87 -15.73
CA ASP A 190 26.15 6.89 -14.70
C ASP A 190 26.98 5.59 -14.82
N ASP A 191 26.77 4.83 -15.90
CA ASP A 191 27.20 3.43 -15.97
C ASP A 191 28.72 3.27 -16.15
N ILE A 192 29.33 4.08 -17.02
CA ILE A 192 30.75 3.92 -17.39
C ILE A 192 31.69 4.41 -16.27
N PRO A 193 31.50 5.60 -15.66
CA PRO A 193 32.30 6.00 -14.50
C PRO A 193 32.19 5.03 -13.33
N PHE A 194 30.99 4.48 -13.10
CA PHE A 194 30.76 3.46 -12.08
C PHE A 194 31.64 2.23 -12.27
N LEU A 195 31.57 1.61 -13.46
CA LEU A 195 32.32 0.38 -13.75
C LEU A 195 33.82 0.59 -13.84
N ALA A 196 34.26 1.75 -14.35
CA ALA A 196 35.67 2.11 -14.36
C ALA A 196 36.23 2.23 -12.93
N THR A 197 35.51 2.94 -12.06
CA THR A 197 35.97 3.16 -10.67
C THR A 197 35.91 1.90 -9.83
N ALA A 198 34.89 1.06 -10.03
CA ALA A 198 34.68 -0.11 -9.19
C ALA A 198 35.72 -1.21 -9.44
N GLU A 199 35.94 -1.59 -10.71
CA GLU A 199 36.74 -2.79 -11.03
C GLU A 199 37.62 -2.62 -12.29
N ASP A 200 37.52 -1.51 -13.02
CA ASP A 200 38.09 -1.35 -14.38
C ASP A 200 37.65 -2.48 -15.33
N VAL A 201 36.34 -2.79 -15.32
CA VAL A 201 35.73 -3.79 -16.21
C VAL A 201 34.45 -3.23 -16.82
N LEU A 202 34.53 -2.74 -18.07
CA LEU A 202 33.43 -2.06 -18.75
C LEU A 202 32.56 -3.02 -19.54
N VAL A 203 31.26 -2.72 -19.63
CA VAL A 203 30.31 -3.58 -20.36
C VAL A 203 30.38 -3.49 -21.89
N CYS A 204 31.05 -2.47 -22.43
CA CYS A 204 31.31 -2.30 -23.86
C CYS A 204 32.13 -1.01 -24.08
N LEU A 205 33.29 -1.14 -24.73
CA LEU A 205 34.01 -0.02 -25.33
C LEU A 205 33.41 0.19 -26.72
N SER A 206 32.64 1.26 -26.86
CA SER A 206 31.81 1.44 -28.05
C SER A 206 32.65 1.71 -29.31
N GLY A 207 32.26 1.07 -30.41
CA GLY A 207 32.94 1.16 -31.72
C GLY A 207 33.08 2.56 -32.31
N ARG A 208 32.33 3.56 -31.82
CA ARG A 208 32.51 4.97 -32.24
C ARG A 208 33.97 5.37 -32.12
N THR A 209 34.59 5.11 -30.97
CA THR A 209 36.04 5.11 -30.80
C THR A 209 36.39 4.35 -29.53
N ALA A 210 37.28 3.37 -29.65
CA ALA A 210 37.87 2.65 -28.53
C ALA A 210 39.35 2.38 -28.80
N PHE A 211 40.19 2.55 -27.79
CA PHE A 211 41.61 2.27 -27.89
C PHE A 211 41.91 0.92 -27.26
N TYR A 212 42.79 0.13 -27.88
CA TYR A 212 43.17 -1.18 -27.39
C TYR A 212 44.66 -1.38 -27.52
N ARG A 213 45.24 -2.08 -26.55
CA ARG A 213 46.60 -2.61 -26.69
C ARG A 213 46.56 -3.72 -27.74
N LYS A 214 47.40 -3.63 -28.78
CA LYS A 214 47.42 -4.63 -29.85
C LYS A 214 47.65 -6.05 -29.30
N ALA A 215 48.53 -6.17 -28.30
CA ALA A 215 48.81 -7.43 -27.61
C ALA A 215 47.58 -8.02 -26.88
N ALA A 216 46.60 -7.20 -26.47
CA ALA A 216 45.40 -7.67 -25.79
C ALA A 216 44.34 -8.19 -26.78
N ILE A 217 44.25 -7.62 -27.98
CA ILE A 217 43.20 -7.96 -28.95
C ILE A 217 43.65 -8.95 -30.02
N MET A 218 44.94 -8.97 -30.39
CA MET A 218 45.48 -9.83 -31.45
C MET A 218 45.20 -11.33 -31.19
N PRO A 219 45.38 -11.86 -29.95
CA PRO A 219 45.13 -13.29 -29.68
C PRO A 219 43.65 -13.68 -29.82
N VAL A 220 42.72 -12.75 -29.58
CA VAL A 220 41.28 -13.03 -29.53
C VAL A 220 40.55 -12.70 -30.84
N LEU A 221 41.27 -12.27 -31.89
CA LEU A 221 40.66 -11.88 -33.17
C LEU A 221 39.92 -13.04 -33.85
N SER A 222 40.49 -14.25 -33.81
CA SER A 222 39.89 -15.44 -34.44
C SER A 222 38.54 -15.77 -33.78
N GLU A 223 38.46 -15.67 -32.45
CA GLU A 223 37.25 -15.87 -31.67
C GLU A 223 36.21 -14.78 -31.92
N MET A 224 36.65 -13.53 -32.11
CA MET A 224 35.76 -12.42 -32.47
C MET A 224 35.15 -12.65 -33.86
N VAL A 225 35.94 -13.02 -34.86
CA VAL A 225 35.47 -13.19 -36.25
C VAL A 225 34.58 -14.42 -36.41
N ASN A 226 34.92 -15.52 -35.73
CA ASN A 226 34.22 -16.80 -35.87
C ASN A 226 33.12 -17.02 -34.82
N GLU A 227 32.71 -15.96 -34.11
CA GLU A 227 31.71 -16.07 -33.06
C GLU A 227 30.41 -16.72 -33.57
N LYS A 228 29.97 -17.77 -32.88
CA LYS A 228 28.64 -18.35 -33.01
C LYS A 228 27.82 -18.15 -31.74
N PHE A 229 26.52 -17.97 -31.91
CA PHE A 229 25.52 -17.98 -30.84
C PHE A 229 24.35 -18.85 -31.27
N LEU A 230 23.99 -19.85 -30.44
CA LEU A 230 22.94 -20.84 -30.76
C LEU A 230 23.07 -21.38 -32.20
N GLY A 231 24.28 -21.83 -32.56
CA GLY A 231 24.61 -22.43 -33.86
C GLY A 231 24.79 -21.45 -35.03
N GLN A 232 24.45 -20.17 -34.90
CA GLN A 232 24.51 -19.20 -36.00
C GLN A 232 25.70 -18.24 -35.88
N LYS A 233 26.35 -17.91 -37.00
CA LYS A 233 27.44 -16.92 -37.05
C LYS A 233 26.93 -15.53 -36.70
N VAL A 234 27.61 -14.85 -35.78
CA VAL A 234 27.25 -13.51 -35.32
C VAL A 234 27.88 -12.44 -36.23
N ILE A 235 27.03 -11.59 -36.82
CA ILE A 235 27.47 -10.58 -37.80
C ILE A 235 27.50 -9.13 -37.28
N SER A 236 27.18 -8.90 -36.00
CA SER A 236 27.20 -7.54 -35.40
C SER A 236 27.53 -7.57 -33.91
N GLY A 237 27.89 -6.41 -33.33
CA GLY A 237 28.21 -6.30 -31.89
C GLY A 237 29.66 -6.65 -31.57
N GLU A 238 30.53 -6.44 -32.54
CA GLU A 238 31.98 -6.61 -32.51
C GLU A 238 32.64 -5.85 -31.35
N ASP A 239 32.18 -4.63 -31.07
CA ASP A 239 32.70 -3.77 -30.03
C ASP A 239 32.54 -4.37 -28.63
N LYS A 240 31.33 -4.82 -28.30
CA LYS A 240 31.04 -5.49 -27.04
C LYS A 240 31.71 -6.88 -26.95
N ARG A 241 31.70 -7.67 -28.03
CA ARG A 241 32.34 -8.99 -27.99
C ARG A 241 33.84 -8.87 -27.77
N LEU A 242 34.51 -7.94 -28.47
CA LEU A 242 35.94 -7.69 -28.29
C LEU A 242 36.25 -7.22 -26.87
N THR A 243 35.43 -6.33 -26.31
CA THR A 243 35.53 -5.91 -24.90
C THR A 243 35.56 -7.12 -23.96
N TYR A 244 34.59 -8.03 -24.12
CA TYR A 244 34.48 -9.20 -23.24
C TYR A 244 35.59 -10.22 -23.47
N LEU A 245 36.04 -10.43 -24.71
CA LEU A 245 37.18 -11.31 -25.00
C LEU A 245 38.48 -10.81 -24.36
N VAL A 246 38.71 -9.50 -24.41
CA VAL A 246 39.87 -8.87 -23.76
C VAL A 246 39.82 -9.07 -22.24
N GLN A 247 38.65 -8.91 -21.64
CA GLN A 247 38.43 -9.12 -20.21
C GLN A 247 38.53 -10.60 -19.80
N GLU A 248 37.97 -11.49 -20.60
CA GLU A 248 38.05 -12.95 -20.45
C GLU A 248 39.50 -13.44 -20.51
N ALA A 249 40.34 -12.80 -21.34
CA ALA A 249 41.78 -13.01 -21.41
C ALA A 249 42.57 -12.36 -20.25
N GLY A 250 41.89 -11.76 -19.26
CA GLY A 250 42.50 -11.22 -18.03
C GLY A 250 42.93 -9.74 -18.09
N TRP A 251 42.64 -9.04 -19.19
CA TRP A 251 42.96 -7.61 -19.30
C TRP A 251 41.87 -6.73 -18.69
N LYS A 252 42.30 -5.62 -18.09
CA LYS A 252 41.38 -4.58 -17.63
C LYS A 252 40.94 -3.68 -18.77
N THR A 253 39.77 -3.07 -18.60
CA THR A 253 39.27 -2.06 -19.52
C THR A 253 38.75 -0.85 -18.75
N THR A 254 39.19 0.35 -19.09
CA THR A 254 38.84 1.54 -18.33
C THR A 254 38.27 2.64 -19.21
N TYR A 255 37.93 3.77 -18.59
CA TYR A 255 37.29 4.91 -19.22
C TYR A 255 38.11 6.18 -19.02
N GLN A 256 38.26 6.97 -20.07
CA GLN A 256 38.89 8.28 -20.01
C GLN A 256 37.91 9.37 -20.44
N SER A 257 37.38 10.12 -19.48
CA SER A 257 36.36 11.15 -19.75
C SER A 257 36.86 12.35 -20.53
N THR A 258 38.17 12.66 -20.46
CA THR A 258 38.79 13.76 -21.21
C THR A 258 39.03 13.42 -22.68
N ALA A 259 39.04 12.14 -23.06
CA ALA A 259 39.12 11.72 -24.45
C ALA A 259 37.72 11.78 -25.09
N GLN A 260 37.40 12.87 -25.80
CA GLN A 260 36.05 13.14 -26.28
C GLN A 260 35.88 12.91 -27.78
N VAL A 261 34.83 12.18 -28.15
CA VAL A 261 34.45 11.98 -29.56
C VAL A 261 32.98 12.27 -29.77
N THR A 262 32.63 12.60 -31.01
CA THR A 262 31.27 12.99 -31.37
C THR A 262 30.76 12.25 -32.61
N THR A 263 29.46 11.97 -32.64
CA THR A 263 28.77 11.34 -33.78
C THR A 263 27.57 12.19 -34.19
N THR A 264 27.20 12.13 -35.46
CA THR A 264 26.02 12.82 -35.98
C THR A 264 24.70 12.18 -35.54
N GLY A 265 24.72 10.90 -35.17
CA GLY A 265 23.54 10.15 -34.78
C GLY A 265 22.51 9.96 -35.91
N VAL A 266 21.52 9.11 -35.66
CA VAL A 266 20.44 8.87 -36.62
C VAL A 266 19.37 9.94 -36.55
N LYS A 267 18.89 10.41 -37.71
CA LYS A 267 17.92 11.50 -37.79
C LYS A 267 16.47 11.04 -37.58
N ASP A 268 16.13 9.84 -38.02
CA ASP A 268 14.76 9.32 -38.01
C ASP A 268 14.52 8.27 -36.91
N ILE A 269 13.30 8.27 -36.35
CA ILE A 269 12.89 7.37 -35.26
C ILE A 269 12.87 5.90 -35.68
N PRO A 270 12.33 5.50 -36.86
CA PRO A 270 12.31 4.09 -37.25
C PRO A 270 13.70 3.44 -37.32
N THR A 271 14.68 4.13 -37.91
CA THR A 271 16.07 3.67 -37.97
C THR A 271 16.69 3.63 -36.57
N PHE A 272 16.41 4.63 -35.73
CA PHE A 272 16.84 4.62 -34.33
C PHE A 272 16.31 3.43 -33.54
N LEU A 273 15.02 3.11 -33.65
CA LEU A 273 14.41 1.96 -32.97
C LEU A 273 15.01 0.63 -33.46
N LYS A 274 15.24 0.49 -34.78
CA LYS A 274 15.96 -0.66 -35.35
C LYS A 274 17.37 -0.80 -34.78
N GLN A 275 18.09 0.32 -34.61
CA GLN A 275 19.40 0.31 -33.94
C GLN A 275 19.30 -0.11 -32.47
N GLN A 276 18.29 0.36 -31.72
CA GLN A 276 18.06 -0.06 -30.34
C GLN A 276 17.81 -1.56 -30.22
N VAL A 277 16.99 -2.15 -31.10
CA VAL A 277 16.74 -3.59 -31.14
C VAL A 277 18.06 -4.34 -31.39
N ARG A 278 18.85 -3.91 -32.38
CA ARG A 278 20.15 -4.54 -32.70
C ARG A 278 21.11 -4.49 -31.51
N TRP A 279 21.30 -3.32 -30.91
CA TRP A 279 22.17 -3.16 -29.73
C TRP A 279 21.70 -4.00 -28.56
N THR A 280 20.39 -4.13 -28.37
CA THR A 280 19.82 -4.91 -27.27
C THR A 280 19.96 -6.42 -27.49
N ARG A 281 19.83 -6.91 -28.73
CA ARG A 281 20.15 -8.32 -29.07
C ARG A 281 21.62 -8.62 -28.81
N ASN A 282 22.53 -7.72 -29.23
CA ASN A 282 23.96 -7.87 -28.97
C ASN A 282 24.27 -7.85 -27.48
N LEU A 283 23.54 -7.03 -26.71
CA LEU A 283 23.67 -6.96 -25.27
C LEU A 283 23.33 -8.31 -24.63
N TRP A 284 22.14 -8.86 -24.92
CA TRP A 284 21.68 -10.14 -24.36
C TRP A 284 22.63 -11.29 -24.71
N ARG A 285 23.05 -11.40 -25.97
CA ARG A 285 23.92 -12.49 -26.42
C ARG A 285 25.25 -12.51 -25.68
N ASN A 286 25.91 -11.35 -25.64
CA ASN A 286 27.22 -11.24 -25.00
C ASN A 286 27.10 -11.46 -23.49
N ASP A 287 26.06 -10.95 -22.84
CA ASP A 287 25.87 -11.14 -21.39
C ASP A 287 25.62 -12.60 -21.05
N LEU A 288 24.71 -13.27 -21.77
CA LEU A 288 24.44 -14.70 -21.56
C LEU A 288 25.69 -15.55 -21.81
N LYS A 289 26.46 -15.22 -22.85
CA LYS A 289 27.71 -15.92 -23.14
C LYS A 289 28.75 -15.68 -22.04
N ALA A 290 28.87 -14.46 -21.55
CA ALA A 290 29.79 -14.11 -20.47
C ALA A 290 29.44 -14.84 -19.15
N PHE A 291 28.13 -14.94 -18.82
CA PHE A 291 27.67 -15.77 -17.71
C PHE A 291 28.00 -17.26 -17.92
N SER A 292 27.77 -17.79 -19.13
CA SER A 292 28.09 -19.19 -19.43
C SER A 292 29.59 -19.51 -19.38
N ALA A 293 30.44 -18.53 -19.71
CA ALA A 293 31.89 -18.66 -19.62
C ALA A 293 32.42 -18.50 -18.19
N GLY A 294 31.60 -18.01 -17.25
CA GLY A 294 31.90 -17.92 -15.83
C GLY A 294 32.90 -16.83 -15.41
N TRP A 295 33.62 -16.20 -16.34
CA TRP A 295 34.63 -15.18 -16.00
C TRP A 295 34.03 -13.96 -15.29
N VAL A 296 32.78 -13.61 -15.59
CA VAL A 296 32.08 -12.48 -14.95
C VAL A 296 31.94 -12.64 -13.45
N PHE A 297 31.83 -13.87 -12.93
CA PHE A 297 31.66 -14.14 -11.50
C PHE A 297 32.91 -13.80 -10.68
N LYS A 298 34.07 -13.64 -11.32
CA LYS A 298 35.30 -13.11 -10.70
C LYS A 298 35.21 -11.60 -10.43
N HIS A 299 34.21 -10.93 -11.00
CA HIS A 299 33.96 -9.49 -10.93
C HIS A 299 32.58 -9.27 -10.29
N PHE A 300 32.57 -9.07 -8.98
CA PHE A 300 31.34 -9.02 -8.18
C PHE A 300 30.46 -7.84 -8.61
N ILE A 301 31.04 -6.65 -8.80
CA ILE A 301 30.28 -5.46 -9.17
C ILE A 301 29.75 -5.57 -10.59
N LEU A 302 30.56 -6.06 -11.53
CA LEU A 302 30.09 -6.36 -12.89
C LEU A 302 28.93 -7.35 -12.86
N THR A 303 29.05 -8.45 -12.11
CA THR A 303 27.99 -9.47 -11.99
C THR A 303 26.68 -8.85 -11.53
N LEU A 304 26.70 -8.09 -10.43
CA LEU A 304 25.51 -7.40 -9.92
C LEU A 304 24.93 -6.42 -10.95
N TYR A 305 25.78 -5.66 -11.64
CA TYR A 305 25.35 -4.74 -12.69
C TYR A 305 24.65 -5.48 -13.84
N LEU A 306 25.18 -6.62 -14.27
CA LEU A 306 24.61 -7.43 -15.35
C LEU A 306 23.26 -8.04 -14.93
N LEU A 307 23.16 -8.54 -13.69
CA LEU A 307 21.91 -9.07 -13.13
C LEU A 307 20.84 -7.99 -13.02
N ASP A 308 21.15 -6.82 -12.46
CA ASP A 308 20.23 -5.68 -12.40
C ASP A 308 19.73 -5.29 -13.80
N ARG A 309 20.65 -5.25 -14.78
CA ARG A 309 20.33 -4.91 -16.16
C ARG A 309 19.43 -5.97 -16.82
N ALA A 310 19.58 -7.24 -16.47
CA ALA A 310 18.74 -8.32 -16.97
C ALA A 310 17.32 -8.28 -16.38
N ILE A 311 17.18 -7.92 -15.10
CA ILE A 311 15.88 -7.84 -14.42
C ILE A 311 15.12 -6.55 -14.77
N GLN A 312 15.84 -5.46 -15.08
CA GLN A 312 15.29 -4.15 -15.40
C GLN A 312 14.06 -4.13 -16.34
N PRO A 313 14.03 -4.81 -17.51
CA PRO A 313 12.85 -4.80 -18.38
C PRO A 313 11.59 -5.36 -17.71
N PHE A 314 11.71 -6.35 -16.82
CA PHE A 314 10.58 -6.93 -16.08
C PHE A 314 10.11 -5.98 -14.98
N ALA A 315 11.03 -5.41 -14.21
CA ALA A 315 10.70 -4.48 -13.13
C ALA A 315 10.06 -3.18 -13.64
N LEU A 316 10.56 -2.65 -14.77
CA LEU A 316 10.01 -1.42 -15.38
C LEU A 316 8.62 -1.61 -15.99
N LEU A 317 8.23 -2.85 -16.31
CA LEU A 317 6.91 -3.18 -16.87
C LEU A 317 5.80 -3.05 -15.83
N VAL A 318 6.12 -3.27 -14.55
CA VAL A 318 5.14 -3.25 -13.46
C VAL A 318 4.47 -1.88 -13.33
N SER A 319 5.23 -0.79 -13.37
CA SER A 319 4.69 0.56 -13.14
C SER A 319 3.60 1.02 -14.14
N PRO A 320 3.76 0.90 -15.47
CA PRO A 320 2.70 1.25 -16.42
C PRO A 320 1.49 0.32 -16.31
N VAL A 321 1.69 -0.97 -15.99
CA VAL A 321 0.57 -1.89 -15.74
C VAL A 321 -0.24 -1.41 -14.53
N TYR A 322 0.42 -1.09 -13.42
CA TYR A 322 -0.23 -0.50 -12.25
C TYR A 322 -0.98 0.80 -12.59
N PHE A 323 -0.38 1.68 -13.39
CA PHE A 323 -1.02 2.91 -13.83
C PHE A 323 -2.32 2.66 -14.61
N PHE A 324 -2.28 1.81 -15.65
CA PHE A 324 -3.46 1.54 -16.47
C PHE A 324 -4.53 0.75 -15.73
N VAL A 325 -4.14 -0.19 -14.86
CA VAL A 325 -5.08 -0.88 -13.96
C VAL A 325 -5.72 0.11 -13.00
N SER A 326 -4.96 1.01 -12.37
CA SER A 326 -5.52 2.06 -11.50
C SER A 326 -6.43 3.02 -12.27
N LEU A 327 -6.07 3.40 -13.49
CA LEU A 327 -6.88 4.26 -14.35
C LEU A 327 -8.20 3.59 -14.74
N ALA A 328 -8.15 2.34 -15.18
CA ALA A 328 -9.33 1.55 -15.54
C ALA A 328 -10.28 1.32 -14.35
N LEU A 329 -9.73 1.29 -13.13
CA LEU A 329 -10.48 1.11 -11.89
C LEU A 329 -10.88 2.43 -11.20
N GLY A 330 -10.63 3.59 -11.80
CA GLY A 330 -10.99 4.90 -11.23
C GLY A 330 -10.18 5.30 -9.97
N LEU A 331 -9.02 4.68 -9.73
CA LEU A 331 -8.16 4.97 -8.58
C LEU A 331 -7.28 6.21 -8.83
N TRP A 332 -7.88 7.40 -8.80
CA TRP A 332 -7.24 8.65 -9.21
C TRP A 332 -6.01 9.06 -8.39
N ILE A 333 -5.97 8.77 -7.08
CA ILE A 333 -4.81 9.08 -6.24
C ILE A 333 -3.58 8.27 -6.68
N PRO A 334 -3.64 6.93 -6.78
CA PRO A 334 -2.57 6.13 -7.40
C PRO A 334 -2.15 6.60 -8.79
N VAL A 335 -3.12 6.95 -9.65
CA VAL A 335 -2.87 7.47 -11.00
C VAL A 335 -1.98 8.73 -10.93
N ILE A 336 -2.35 9.71 -10.10
CA ILE A 336 -1.61 10.96 -9.92
C ILE A 336 -0.23 10.69 -9.34
N VAL A 337 -0.12 9.88 -8.29
CA VAL A 337 1.16 9.54 -7.64
C VAL A 337 2.13 8.90 -8.63
N ILE A 338 1.66 7.93 -9.42
CA ILE A 338 2.48 7.25 -10.42
C ILE A 338 2.90 8.23 -11.52
N LEU A 339 2.00 9.10 -12.00
CA LEU A 339 2.32 10.12 -13.00
C LEU A 339 3.38 11.09 -12.51
N VAL A 340 3.21 11.66 -11.32
CA VAL A 340 4.17 12.58 -10.71
C VAL A 340 5.53 11.90 -10.56
N TRP A 341 5.54 10.65 -10.09
CA TRP A 341 6.76 9.88 -9.95
C TRP A 341 7.48 9.61 -11.28
N TRP A 342 6.74 9.33 -12.36
CA TRP A 342 7.34 9.19 -13.70
C TRP A 342 8.05 10.47 -14.14
N HIS A 343 7.45 11.64 -13.91
CA HIS A 343 8.05 12.92 -14.28
C HIS A 343 9.30 13.21 -13.45
N ILE A 344 9.21 13.12 -12.13
CA ILE A 344 10.36 13.35 -11.23
C ILE A 344 11.50 12.38 -11.57
N SER A 345 11.19 11.08 -11.69
CA SER A 345 12.21 10.06 -11.92
C SER A 345 12.90 10.19 -13.28
N ARG A 346 12.17 10.55 -14.34
CA ARG A 346 12.75 10.76 -15.66
C ARG A 346 13.45 12.10 -15.79
N PHE A 347 13.01 13.12 -15.07
CA PHE A 347 13.73 14.39 -15.00
C PHE A 347 15.14 14.19 -14.43
N ILE A 348 15.26 13.53 -13.28
CA ILE A 348 16.56 13.23 -12.64
C ILE A 348 17.49 12.48 -13.60
N LYS A 349 16.96 11.47 -14.31
CA LYS A 349 17.78 10.70 -15.27
C LYS A 349 18.11 11.48 -16.54
N MET A 350 17.26 12.41 -16.96
CA MET A 350 17.48 13.25 -18.14
C MET A 350 18.40 14.45 -17.84
N TYR A 351 18.64 14.76 -16.57
CA TYR A 351 19.46 15.88 -16.11
C TYR A 351 20.82 16.04 -16.81
N PRO A 352 21.61 14.99 -17.08
CA PRO A 352 22.92 15.16 -17.72
C PRO A 352 22.84 15.77 -19.12
N HIS A 353 21.77 15.44 -19.86
CA HIS A 353 21.47 16.06 -21.16
C HIS A 353 20.95 17.48 -20.97
N LEU A 354 20.04 17.71 -20.01
CA LEU A 354 19.48 19.03 -19.71
C LEU A 354 20.53 20.04 -19.25
N LYS A 355 21.60 19.58 -18.58
CA LYS A 355 22.74 20.44 -18.21
C LYS A 355 23.39 21.07 -19.45
N LYS A 356 23.38 20.38 -20.59
CA LYS A 356 23.91 20.86 -21.87
C LYS A 356 22.84 21.56 -22.72
N TYR A 357 21.59 21.09 -22.65
CA TYR A 357 20.46 21.58 -23.44
C TYR A 357 19.23 21.81 -22.55
N PRO A 358 19.18 22.89 -21.73
CA PRO A 358 18.09 23.10 -20.76
C PRO A 358 16.71 23.23 -21.41
N LEU A 359 16.66 23.83 -22.60
CA LEU A 359 15.43 23.98 -23.38
C LEU A 359 14.84 22.65 -23.84
N ASP A 360 15.57 21.54 -23.79
CA ASP A 360 15.04 20.21 -24.13
C ASP A 360 14.17 19.61 -23.00
N ILE A 361 13.78 20.37 -21.98
CA ILE A 361 12.88 19.89 -20.92
C ILE A 361 11.53 19.39 -21.45
N TRP A 362 11.03 19.96 -22.55
CA TRP A 362 9.81 19.49 -23.23
C TRP A 362 9.94 18.05 -23.77
N MET A 363 11.17 17.52 -23.89
CA MET A 363 11.40 16.11 -24.24
C MET A 363 11.01 15.14 -23.12
N LEU A 364 10.73 15.62 -21.90
CA LEU A 364 10.48 14.76 -20.74
C LEU A 364 9.31 13.77 -20.95
N PRO A 365 8.12 14.17 -21.43
CA PRO A 365 7.03 13.23 -21.71
C PRO A 365 7.40 12.22 -22.80
N ILE A 366 8.09 12.66 -23.85
CA ILE A 366 8.53 11.78 -24.95
C ILE A 366 9.58 10.79 -24.45
N PHE A 367 10.47 11.22 -23.56
CA PHE A 367 11.45 10.36 -22.92
C PHE A 367 10.79 9.34 -22.00
N ILE A 368 9.72 9.70 -21.25
CA ILE A 368 8.91 8.74 -20.49
C ILE A 368 8.34 7.65 -21.41
N LEU A 369 7.65 8.05 -22.49
CA LEU A 369 7.07 7.12 -23.47
C LEU A 369 8.13 6.23 -24.12
N PHE A 370 9.26 6.81 -24.50
CA PHE A 370 10.38 6.05 -25.07
C PHE A 370 10.98 5.04 -24.09
N ASN A 371 11.04 5.35 -22.79
CA ASN A 371 11.47 4.37 -21.79
C ASN A 371 10.51 3.18 -21.74
N PHE A 372 9.19 3.39 -21.81
CA PHE A 372 8.22 2.30 -21.88
C PHE A 372 8.32 1.52 -23.19
N ALA A 373 8.44 2.19 -24.33
CA ALA A 373 8.70 1.54 -25.62
C ALA A 373 9.98 0.70 -25.57
N SER A 374 10.99 1.12 -24.81
CA SER A 374 12.23 0.37 -24.68
C SER A 374 12.11 -0.92 -23.86
N ILE A 375 11.08 -1.05 -23.01
CA ILE A 375 10.75 -2.31 -22.34
C ILE A 375 10.36 -3.34 -23.40
N TYR A 376 9.46 -2.94 -24.30
CA TYR A 376 9.05 -3.77 -25.43
C TYR A 376 10.27 -4.16 -26.28
N ILE A 377 11.12 -3.20 -26.64
CA ILE A 377 12.35 -3.48 -27.41
C ILE A 377 13.24 -4.50 -26.71
N ARG A 378 13.40 -4.42 -25.38
CA ARG A 378 14.25 -5.32 -24.61
C ARG A 378 13.73 -6.74 -24.56
N LEU A 379 12.43 -6.92 -24.32
CA LEU A 379 11.78 -8.23 -24.29
C LEU A 379 11.70 -8.82 -25.70
N TYR A 380 11.32 -8.03 -26.69
CA TYR A 380 11.32 -8.44 -28.08
C TYR A 380 12.72 -8.86 -28.55
N ALA A 381 13.76 -8.10 -28.21
CA ALA A 381 15.14 -8.45 -28.52
C ALA A 381 15.62 -9.72 -27.82
N LEU A 382 15.10 -10.04 -26.62
CA LEU A 382 15.38 -11.30 -25.93
C LEU A 382 14.77 -12.49 -26.67
N PHE A 383 13.50 -12.40 -27.09
CA PHE A 383 12.84 -13.49 -27.82
C PHE A 383 13.23 -13.58 -29.30
N SER A 384 13.82 -12.52 -29.85
CA SER A 384 14.40 -12.49 -31.20
C SER A 384 15.92 -12.47 -31.20
N ILE A 385 16.55 -12.93 -30.11
CA ILE A 385 17.99 -12.81 -29.85
C ILE A 385 18.88 -13.41 -30.94
N ASN A 386 18.44 -14.51 -31.56
CA ASN A 386 19.20 -15.20 -32.60
C ASN A 386 18.92 -14.64 -34.01
N VAL A 387 18.06 -13.62 -34.16
CA VAL A 387 17.81 -12.99 -35.47
C VAL A 387 19.04 -12.15 -35.87
N GLN A 388 19.77 -12.65 -36.86
CA GLN A 388 20.91 -11.97 -37.47
C GLN A 388 20.44 -11.07 -38.62
N GLY A 389 20.85 -9.80 -38.62
CA GLY A 389 20.60 -8.89 -39.73
C GLY A 389 21.20 -7.50 -39.50
N TRP A 390 21.87 -6.97 -40.52
CA TRP A 390 22.25 -5.56 -40.58
C TRP A 390 21.09 -4.75 -41.16
N VAL A 391 20.14 -4.38 -40.30
CA VAL A 391 18.82 -3.85 -40.69
C VAL A 391 18.87 -2.50 -41.44
N THR A 392 20.01 -1.79 -41.45
CA THR A 392 20.06 -0.40 -41.94
C THR A 392 20.95 -0.14 -43.15
N ARG A 393 21.85 -1.05 -43.57
CA ARG A 393 22.83 -0.74 -44.63
C ARG A 393 23.20 -1.88 -45.61
N TRP A 394 22.97 -3.15 -45.29
CA TRP A 394 23.32 -4.25 -46.19
C TRP A 394 22.39 -4.35 -47.40
N HIS A 395 22.96 -4.74 -48.55
CA HIS A 395 22.17 -5.07 -49.75
C HIS A 395 21.17 -6.18 -49.43
N LYS A 396 19.89 -6.03 -49.85
CA LYS A 396 18.79 -6.95 -49.49
C LYS A 396 19.09 -8.42 -49.81
N SER A 397 19.87 -8.68 -50.86
CA SER A 397 20.30 -10.03 -51.29
C SER A 397 21.28 -10.73 -50.35
N ARG A 398 21.93 -10.00 -49.43
CA ARG A 398 22.90 -10.54 -48.46
C ARG A 398 22.29 -10.76 -47.08
N LEU A 399 21.00 -10.45 -46.89
CA LEU A 399 20.29 -10.69 -45.64
C LEU A 399 19.68 -12.11 -45.66
N PRO A 400 19.77 -12.87 -44.56
CA PRO A 400 19.02 -14.11 -44.44
C PRO A 400 17.51 -13.81 -44.58
N GLN A 401 16.79 -14.61 -45.37
CA GLN A 401 15.36 -14.42 -45.61
C GLN A 401 14.59 -14.40 -44.28
N PHE A 402 13.80 -13.33 -44.08
CA PHE A 402 13.02 -13.12 -42.86
C PHE A 402 11.98 -14.23 -42.68
N ARG A 403 12.15 -15.08 -41.67
CA ARG A 403 11.13 -16.05 -41.28
C ARG A 403 10.07 -15.33 -40.45
N PHE A 404 8.99 -14.89 -41.10
CA PHE A 404 7.81 -14.24 -40.48
C PHE A 404 7.38 -14.93 -39.16
N LEU A 405 7.35 -16.27 -39.16
CA LEU A 405 7.02 -17.10 -38.01
C LEU A 405 7.89 -16.84 -36.76
N ASN A 406 9.19 -16.57 -36.92
CA ASN A 406 10.09 -16.32 -35.79
C ASN A 406 9.88 -14.93 -35.18
N LEU A 407 9.53 -13.94 -36.00
CA LEU A 407 9.21 -12.59 -35.54
C LEU A 407 7.84 -12.57 -34.85
N ALA A 408 6.85 -13.26 -35.42
CA ALA A 408 5.52 -13.41 -34.83
C ALA A 408 5.59 -14.06 -33.43
N ARG A 409 6.37 -15.14 -33.28
CA ARG A 409 6.61 -15.77 -31.97
C ARG A 409 7.24 -14.81 -30.96
N ALA A 410 8.24 -14.03 -31.37
CA ALA A 410 8.88 -13.05 -30.48
C ALA A 410 7.92 -11.93 -30.03
N HIS A 411 7.05 -11.47 -30.94
CA HIS A 411 5.99 -10.51 -30.60
C HIS A 411 4.96 -11.14 -29.64
N ALA A 412 4.49 -12.35 -29.92
CA ALA A 412 3.56 -13.08 -29.06
C ALA A 412 4.11 -13.27 -27.64
N LEU A 413 5.33 -13.79 -27.50
CA LEU A 413 5.97 -13.96 -26.18
C LEU A 413 6.16 -12.64 -25.44
N THR A 414 6.49 -11.55 -26.15
CA THR A 414 6.59 -10.22 -25.56
C THR A 414 5.23 -9.75 -25.02
N ILE A 415 4.15 -9.94 -25.79
CA ILE A 415 2.78 -9.58 -25.39
C ILE A 415 2.32 -10.47 -24.23
N SER A 416 2.61 -11.78 -24.26
CA SER A 416 2.29 -12.70 -23.16
C SER A 416 2.92 -12.27 -21.84
N MET A 417 4.15 -11.74 -21.85
CA MET A 417 4.78 -11.19 -20.64
C MET A 417 4.02 -9.97 -20.08
N PHE A 418 3.50 -9.10 -20.94
CA PHE A 418 2.62 -8.01 -20.50
C PHE A 418 1.34 -8.58 -19.89
N GLY A 419 0.73 -9.58 -20.53
CA GLY A 419 -0.44 -10.30 -20.00
C GLY A 419 -0.19 -10.91 -18.63
N LEU A 420 0.94 -11.59 -18.42
CA LEU A 420 1.30 -12.19 -17.13
C LEU A 420 1.47 -11.15 -16.03
N VAL A 421 2.10 -10.01 -16.31
CA VAL A 421 2.24 -8.93 -15.32
C VAL A 421 0.88 -8.29 -15.04
N ILE A 422 0.04 -8.07 -16.06
CA ILE A 422 -1.34 -7.58 -15.88
C ILE A 422 -2.13 -8.55 -15.00
N LEU A 423 -2.09 -9.85 -15.28
CA LEU A 423 -2.74 -10.89 -14.47
C LEU A 423 -2.20 -10.91 -13.04
N GLY A 424 -0.88 -10.79 -12.85
CA GLY A 424 -0.26 -10.72 -11.52
C GLY A 424 -0.69 -9.50 -10.73
N VAL A 425 -0.85 -8.34 -11.38
CA VAL A 425 -1.33 -7.09 -10.76
C VAL A 425 -2.82 -7.19 -10.43
N ILE A 426 -3.64 -7.75 -11.33
CA ILE A 426 -5.05 -8.02 -11.09
C ILE A 426 -5.21 -9.03 -9.95
N TYR A 427 -4.41 -10.10 -9.93
CA TYR A 427 -4.38 -11.10 -8.87
C TYR A 427 -3.96 -10.46 -7.53
N ASN A 428 -2.93 -9.62 -7.52
CA ASN A 428 -2.53 -8.87 -6.32
C ASN A 428 -3.67 -7.97 -5.82
N LYS A 429 -4.34 -7.24 -6.71
CA LYS A 429 -5.51 -6.42 -6.37
C LYS A 429 -6.65 -7.26 -5.79
N ASN A 430 -6.97 -8.39 -6.42
CA ASN A 430 -8.08 -9.26 -6.00
C ASN A 430 -7.82 -9.96 -4.65
N ASN A 431 -6.55 -10.21 -4.30
CA ASN A 431 -6.20 -10.84 -3.02
C ASN A 431 -5.85 -9.83 -1.92
N ASN A 432 -5.64 -8.55 -2.25
CA ASN A 432 -5.25 -7.51 -1.29
C ASN A 432 -6.33 -6.41 -1.08
N TYR A 433 -7.59 -6.63 -1.46
CA TYR A 433 -8.68 -5.75 -1.05
C TYR A 433 -9.94 -6.47 -0.59
N ILE A 434 -10.24 -6.23 0.69
CA ILE A 434 -11.56 -6.22 1.31
C ILE A 434 -12.47 -5.28 0.48
N ILE A 435 -13.57 -5.86 -0.03
CA ILE A 435 -14.79 -5.29 -0.66
C ILE A 435 -14.59 -4.14 -1.68
N PRO A 436 -14.86 -4.35 -2.98
CA PRO A 436 -14.74 -3.33 -4.03
C PRO A 436 -15.78 -2.17 -3.93
N HIS A 437 -15.30 -0.93 -4.09
CA HIS A 437 -16.07 0.33 -4.09
C HIS A 437 -17.14 0.43 -5.22
N GLU A 438 -16.97 -0.28 -6.34
CA GLU A 438 -17.98 -0.36 -7.41
C GLU A 438 -19.17 -1.24 -7.02
N LEU A 439 -18.92 -2.35 -6.31
CA LEU A 439 -19.96 -3.19 -5.74
C LEU A 439 -20.71 -2.40 -4.64
N GLN A 440 -19.99 -1.59 -3.86
CA GLN A 440 -20.58 -0.66 -2.90
C GLN A 440 -21.52 0.34 -3.58
N ASN A 441 -21.10 1.02 -4.66
CA ASN A 441 -21.94 1.99 -5.39
C ASN A 441 -23.10 1.34 -6.16
N GLN A 442 -22.93 0.15 -6.72
CA GLN A 442 -24.04 -0.58 -7.36
C GLN A 442 -25.05 -1.10 -6.33
N LEU A 443 -24.60 -1.57 -5.16
CA LEU A 443 -25.44 -1.99 -4.04
C LEU A 443 -26.21 -0.80 -3.44
N ILE A 444 -25.56 0.35 -3.21
CA ILE A 444 -26.18 1.60 -2.74
C ILE A 444 -27.27 2.07 -3.71
N THR A 445 -26.97 2.09 -5.02
CA THR A 445 -27.90 2.54 -6.06
C THR A 445 -29.09 1.57 -6.24
N SER A 446 -28.90 0.28 -5.93
CA SER A 446 -29.97 -0.74 -5.94
C SER A 446 -30.80 -0.79 -4.65
N SER A 447 -30.27 -0.29 -3.52
CA SER A 447 -30.95 -0.25 -2.22
C SER A 447 -31.80 1.00 -1.98
N LEU A 448 -31.63 2.03 -2.81
CA LEU A 448 -32.45 3.24 -2.78
C LEU A 448 -33.61 3.07 -3.76
N LYS A 449 -34.81 2.75 -3.26
CA LYS A 449 -36.01 2.83 -4.11
C LYS A 449 -36.15 4.27 -4.61
N LYS A 450 -36.10 4.44 -5.92
CA LYS A 450 -36.68 5.60 -6.61
C LYS A 450 -38.11 5.78 -6.11
N LYS A 451 -38.45 7.05 -5.88
CA LYS A 451 -39.77 7.64 -5.69
C LYS A 451 -40.84 6.92 -6.56
N THR A 452 -41.49 5.88 -6.05
CA THR A 452 -42.89 5.41 -6.28
C THR A 452 -43.11 3.96 -5.81
N ASN A 453 -44.28 3.74 -5.21
CA ASN A 453 -44.98 2.49 -4.89
C ASN A 453 -44.32 1.45 -3.95
N LEU A 454 -44.82 1.52 -2.71
CA LEU A 454 -44.89 0.49 -1.68
C LEU A 454 -45.83 -0.66 -2.11
N THR A 455 -45.39 -1.60 -2.95
CA THR A 455 -45.98 -2.95 -3.09
C THR A 455 -44.99 -3.88 -3.80
N GLY A 456 -44.81 -5.12 -3.32
CA GLY A 456 -44.08 -6.20 -4.03
C GLY A 456 -42.77 -6.67 -3.38
N LYS A 457 -42.69 -7.99 -3.12
CA LYS A 457 -41.73 -8.76 -2.31
C LYS A 457 -40.23 -8.53 -2.60
N ILE A 458 -39.47 -8.49 -1.50
CA ILE A 458 -38.01 -8.36 -1.38
C ILE A 458 -37.34 -9.73 -1.51
N ASN A 459 -36.22 -9.83 -2.24
CA ASN A 459 -35.27 -10.93 -2.10
C ASN A 459 -33.85 -10.43 -2.43
N THR A 460 -33.01 -10.32 -1.41
CA THR A 460 -31.60 -9.86 -1.46
C THR A 460 -30.64 -11.06 -1.51
N ASN A 461 -29.32 -10.88 -1.55
CA ASN A 461 -28.31 -11.91 -1.17
C ASN A 461 -26.89 -11.30 -1.23
N VAL A 462 -26.47 -10.68 -0.13
CA VAL A 462 -25.09 -10.55 0.36
C VAL A 462 -25.18 -10.67 1.87
N LEU A 463 -24.53 -11.70 2.44
CA LEU A 463 -24.54 -12.19 3.82
C LEU A 463 -24.68 -11.11 4.93
N GLY A 464 -25.84 -10.92 5.58
CA GLY A 464 -27.15 -10.98 4.98
C GLY A 464 -27.90 -9.64 5.15
N ALA A 465 -28.13 -9.09 3.98
CA ALA A 465 -28.90 -7.90 3.73
C ALA A 465 -30.38 -8.25 3.53
N ILE A 466 -30.90 -9.33 4.14
CA ILE A 466 -32.28 -9.81 4.00
C ILE A 466 -32.88 -10.32 5.31
N SER A 467 -32.77 -9.55 6.38
CA SER A 467 -33.75 -9.78 7.44
C SER A 467 -34.19 -8.46 8.02
N SER A 468 -35.50 -8.31 8.08
CA SER A 468 -36.22 -7.33 8.89
C SER A 468 -36.08 -7.61 10.40
N ASP A 469 -35.18 -8.52 10.80
CA ASP A 469 -35.05 -9.02 12.16
C ASP A 469 -33.62 -8.82 12.68
N PRO A 470 -33.36 -7.72 13.42
CA PRO A 470 -32.09 -7.47 14.11
C PRO A 470 -31.62 -8.62 15.00
N GLU A 471 -32.53 -9.47 15.51
CA GLU A 471 -32.15 -10.59 16.40
C GLU A 471 -31.46 -11.73 15.66
N SER A 472 -31.76 -11.94 14.37
CA SER A 472 -31.11 -12.95 13.53
C SER A 472 -29.62 -12.69 13.30
N LYS A 473 -29.17 -11.45 13.56
CA LYS A 473 -27.78 -10.98 13.38
C LYS A 473 -26.94 -11.04 14.65
N LEU A 474 -27.55 -11.36 15.79
CA LEU A 474 -26.85 -11.51 17.05
C LEU A 474 -26.26 -12.91 17.17
N SER A 475 -25.09 -12.99 17.81
CA SER A 475 -24.64 -14.27 18.33
C SER A 475 -25.52 -14.66 19.52
N LYS A 476 -25.74 -15.96 19.71
CA LYS A 476 -26.52 -16.45 20.85
C LYS A 476 -25.68 -17.40 21.70
N ARG A 477 -25.86 -17.32 23.01
CA ARG A 477 -25.42 -18.36 23.95
C ARG A 477 -26.33 -19.57 23.81
N TYR A 478 -25.75 -20.75 23.71
CA TYR A 478 -26.50 -22.00 23.82
C TYR A 478 -25.76 -23.00 24.69
N GLU A 479 -26.43 -23.60 25.65
CA GLU A 479 -25.84 -24.66 26.46
C GLU A 479 -26.19 -26.01 25.84
N PHE A 480 -25.17 -26.78 25.45
CA PHE A 480 -25.35 -28.06 24.77
C PHE A 480 -26.02 -29.09 25.70
N GLN A 481 -27.14 -29.67 25.28
CA GLN A 481 -27.94 -30.60 26.07
C GLN A 481 -27.57 -32.06 25.80
N TYR A 482 -28.03 -32.96 26.66
CA TYR A 482 -27.75 -34.41 26.53
C TYR A 482 -28.28 -35.02 25.22
N THR A 483 -29.41 -34.52 24.74
CA THR A 483 -30.07 -34.99 23.51
C THR A 483 -29.58 -34.30 22.25
N ASP A 484 -28.66 -33.34 22.36
CA ASP A 484 -28.26 -32.53 21.22
C ASP A 484 -27.25 -33.27 20.33
N SER A 485 -27.37 -33.02 19.03
CA SER A 485 -26.31 -33.24 18.05
C SER A 485 -25.91 -31.90 17.45
N LEU A 486 -24.67 -31.78 16.96
CA LEU A 486 -24.22 -30.54 16.32
C LEU A 486 -25.08 -30.17 15.10
N ALA A 487 -25.54 -31.17 14.34
CA ALA A 487 -26.46 -30.98 13.22
C ALA A 487 -27.85 -30.52 13.68
N GLY A 488 -28.41 -31.14 14.74
CA GLY A 488 -29.69 -30.73 15.31
C GLY A 488 -29.66 -29.32 15.89
N VAL A 489 -28.56 -28.92 16.53
CA VAL A 489 -28.37 -27.53 16.99
C VAL A 489 -28.27 -26.57 15.81
N ALA A 490 -27.54 -26.95 14.75
CA ALA A 490 -27.44 -26.13 13.55
C ALA A 490 -28.82 -25.90 12.89
N GLU A 491 -29.62 -26.96 12.76
CA GLU A 491 -30.99 -26.90 12.26
C GLU A 491 -31.90 -26.06 13.15
N LYS A 492 -31.86 -26.28 14.47
CA LYS A 492 -32.65 -25.53 15.48
C LYS A 492 -32.46 -24.01 15.38
N PHE A 493 -31.25 -23.55 15.07
CA PHE A 493 -30.94 -22.12 14.96
C PHE A 493 -30.88 -21.60 13.52
N GLY A 494 -31.11 -22.46 12.51
CA GLY A 494 -31.04 -22.08 11.10
C GLY A 494 -29.63 -21.63 10.66
N VAL A 495 -28.59 -22.18 11.28
CA VAL A 495 -27.18 -21.86 10.96
C VAL A 495 -26.54 -22.99 10.16
N GLN A 496 -25.59 -22.66 9.27
CA GLN A 496 -24.85 -23.71 8.56
C GLN A 496 -24.02 -24.54 9.54
N PHE A 497 -24.07 -25.86 9.39
CA PHE A 497 -23.33 -26.82 10.24
C PHE A 497 -21.86 -26.42 10.43
N TYR A 498 -21.16 -26.11 9.33
CA TYR A 498 -19.74 -25.75 9.39
C TYR A 498 -19.49 -24.41 10.10
N ASN A 499 -20.38 -23.42 9.97
CA ASN A 499 -20.23 -22.16 10.70
C ASN A 499 -20.41 -22.37 12.21
N LEU A 500 -21.39 -23.20 12.61
CA LEU A 500 -21.56 -23.57 14.02
C LEU A 500 -20.35 -24.35 14.55
N LEU A 501 -19.85 -25.31 13.77
CA LEU A 501 -18.64 -26.06 14.12
C LEU A 501 -17.44 -25.13 14.29
N TYR A 502 -17.17 -24.25 13.32
CA TYR A 502 -16.00 -23.38 13.32
C TYR A 502 -16.05 -22.30 14.39
N ALA A 503 -17.23 -21.78 14.72
CA ALA A 503 -17.43 -20.87 15.84
C ALA A 503 -17.07 -21.50 17.20
N ASN A 504 -17.13 -22.83 17.30
CA ASN A 504 -16.92 -23.58 18.53
C ASN A 504 -15.75 -24.56 18.46
N VAL A 505 -14.98 -24.54 17.37
CA VAL A 505 -13.99 -25.58 17.12
C VAL A 505 -12.92 -25.58 18.19
N HIS A 506 -12.56 -24.44 18.79
CA HIS A 506 -11.54 -24.37 19.84
C HIS A 506 -11.90 -25.18 21.07
N LYS A 507 -13.18 -25.40 21.39
CA LYS A 507 -13.62 -26.16 22.57
C LYS A 507 -14.10 -27.59 22.28
N ILE A 508 -14.21 -27.98 21.00
CA ILE A 508 -14.68 -29.33 20.58
C ILE A 508 -13.49 -30.26 20.30
N THR A 509 -13.18 -31.20 21.21
CA THR A 509 -12.14 -32.23 21.00
C THR A 509 -12.59 -33.33 20.03
N ASN A 510 -13.85 -33.75 20.15
CA ASN A 510 -14.51 -34.72 19.28
C ASN A 510 -15.98 -34.33 19.04
N TRP A 511 -16.35 -34.05 17.78
CA TRP A 511 -17.70 -33.60 17.42
C TRP A 511 -18.83 -34.64 17.64
N ASN A 512 -18.49 -35.92 17.85
CA ASN A 512 -19.44 -37.00 18.15
C ASN A 512 -19.59 -37.21 19.67
N ARG A 513 -18.76 -36.53 20.49
CA ARG A 513 -18.72 -36.70 21.96
C ARG A 513 -18.61 -35.34 22.64
N ILE A 514 -19.52 -34.44 22.30
CA ILE A 514 -19.58 -33.10 22.91
C ILE A 514 -20.20 -33.26 24.30
N LYS A 515 -19.51 -32.75 25.33
CA LYS A 515 -19.97 -32.85 26.71
C LYS A 515 -21.21 -31.97 26.92
N PRO A 516 -22.32 -32.48 27.48
CA PRO A 516 -23.43 -31.65 27.91
C PRO A 516 -22.96 -30.56 28.88
N GLY A 517 -23.58 -29.39 28.82
CA GLY A 517 -23.16 -28.19 29.56
C GLY A 517 -22.05 -27.38 28.88
N THR A 518 -21.59 -27.77 27.68
CA THR A 518 -20.65 -26.96 26.89
C THR A 518 -21.38 -25.73 26.34
N ILE A 519 -20.83 -24.53 26.57
CA ILE A 519 -21.43 -23.29 26.07
C ILE A 519 -21.00 -23.04 24.63
N PHE A 520 -21.98 -23.04 23.74
CA PHE A 520 -21.83 -22.80 22.32
C PHE A 520 -22.06 -21.33 22.00
N THR A 521 -21.22 -20.83 21.10
CA THR A 521 -21.46 -19.63 20.33
C THR A 521 -22.28 -20.02 19.11
N ILE A 522 -23.56 -19.64 19.08
CA ILE A 522 -24.36 -19.70 17.87
C ILE A 522 -24.00 -18.46 17.04
N PRO A 523 -23.34 -18.61 15.87
CA PRO A 523 -23.00 -17.47 15.04
C PRO A 523 -24.27 -16.86 14.40
N PRO A 524 -24.23 -15.59 13.98
CA PRO A 524 -25.28 -15.02 13.14
C PRO A 524 -25.53 -15.88 11.90
N GLN A 525 -26.79 -16.06 11.48
CA GLN A 525 -27.17 -16.98 10.40
C GLN A 525 -26.45 -16.69 9.08
N GLU A 526 -26.21 -15.41 8.84
CA GLU A 526 -25.63 -14.91 7.61
C GLU A 526 -24.09 -14.78 7.71
N LEU A 527 -23.46 -15.20 8.82
CA LEU A 527 -22.01 -15.12 8.94
C LEU A 527 -21.36 -16.37 8.34
N ASN A 528 -20.49 -16.18 7.34
CA ASN A 528 -19.67 -17.27 6.79
C ASN A 528 -18.26 -17.25 7.42
N ILE A 529 -17.92 -18.31 8.15
CA ILE A 529 -16.64 -18.42 8.87
C ILE A 529 -15.75 -19.40 8.12
N SER A 530 -14.57 -18.97 7.69
CA SER A 530 -13.59 -19.83 7.01
C SER A 530 -12.31 -19.93 7.84
N PRO A 531 -12.18 -20.85 8.81
CA PRO A 531 -11.07 -20.82 9.75
C PRO A 531 -9.72 -20.94 9.04
N SER A 532 -8.78 -20.05 9.39
CA SER A 532 -7.40 -20.06 8.87
C SER A 532 -6.54 -21.21 9.41
N TYR A 533 -7.04 -21.95 10.40
CA TYR A 533 -6.36 -23.09 11.01
C TYR A 533 -7.36 -24.20 11.32
N ARG A 534 -6.99 -25.46 11.02
CA ARG A 534 -7.81 -26.62 11.34
C ARG A 534 -7.41 -27.18 12.70
N PHE A 535 -8.27 -27.04 13.71
CA PHE A 535 -8.15 -27.87 14.90
C PHE A 535 -8.54 -29.31 14.56
N ASN A 536 -7.87 -30.29 15.15
CA ASN A 536 -8.35 -31.68 15.07
C ASN A 536 -9.53 -31.86 16.03
N TYR A 537 -10.75 -31.94 15.50
CA TYR A 537 -12.01 -32.11 16.22
C TYR A 537 -12.57 -33.54 16.09
N GLN A 538 -11.73 -34.51 15.74
CA GLN A 538 -12.03 -35.94 15.68
C GLN A 538 -11.03 -36.74 16.53
N ARG A 539 -10.54 -36.15 17.64
CA ARG A 539 -9.57 -36.83 18.51
C ARG A 539 -10.20 -38.06 19.18
N ILE A 540 -9.46 -39.16 19.21
CA ILE A 540 -9.87 -40.41 19.87
C ILE A 540 -9.82 -40.24 21.41
N TYR A 541 -8.90 -39.41 21.91
CA TYR A 541 -8.75 -39.11 23.34
C TYR A 541 -9.06 -37.63 23.62
N ASP A 542 -9.66 -37.37 24.78
CA ASP A 542 -9.83 -36.02 25.30
C ASP A 542 -8.50 -35.50 25.85
N ASP A 543 -8.33 -34.17 25.83
CA ASP A 543 -7.19 -33.54 26.52
C ASP A 543 -7.36 -33.72 28.04
N TYR A 544 -6.27 -33.63 28.81
CA TYR A 544 -6.32 -33.62 30.28
C TYR A 544 -6.26 -32.20 30.80
N LEU A 545 -6.99 -31.90 31.88
CA LEU A 545 -6.86 -30.64 32.58
C LEU A 545 -5.48 -30.56 33.26
N GLN A 546 -4.71 -29.54 32.93
CA GLN A 546 -3.42 -29.23 33.50
C GLN A 546 -3.43 -27.80 34.01
N ILE A 547 -3.09 -27.63 35.28
CA ILE A 547 -2.96 -26.33 35.94
C ILE A 547 -1.57 -26.29 36.57
N TRP A 548 -0.75 -25.33 36.16
CA TRP A 548 0.60 -25.16 36.71
C TRP A 548 0.96 -23.68 36.80
N TYR A 549 1.94 -23.35 37.64
CA TYR A 549 2.57 -22.04 37.64
C TYR A 549 3.80 -22.06 36.72
N ASP A 550 3.87 -21.14 35.77
CA ASP A 550 5.03 -20.92 34.92
C ASP A 550 5.86 -19.74 35.45
N PRO A 551 7.06 -19.99 36.01
CA PRO A 551 7.93 -18.94 36.54
C PRO A 551 8.41 -17.94 35.48
N LEU A 552 8.53 -18.36 34.21
CA LEU A 552 9.04 -17.50 33.14
C LEU A 552 8.02 -16.43 32.75
N SER A 553 6.77 -16.83 32.56
CA SER A 553 5.67 -15.89 32.27
C SER A 553 5.04 -15.28 33.53
N LYS A 554 5.47 -15.70 34.73
CA LYS A 554 4.90 -15.33 36.02
C LYS A 554 3.37 -15.49 36.02
N ALA A 555 2.91 -16.64 35.53
CA ALA A 555 1.50 -16.90 35.29
C ALA A 555 1.08 -18.29 35.77
N ILE A 556 -0.11 -18.37 36.35
CA ILE A 556 -0.91 -19.60 36.40
C ILE A 556 -1.37 -19.89 34.98
N VAL A 557 -0.97 -21.05 34.44
CA VAL A 557 -1.37 -21.50 33.12
C VAL A 557 -2.38 -22.63 33.27
N VAL A 558 -3.52 -22.47 32.60
CA VAL A 558 -4.58 -23.48 32.55
C VAL A 558 -4.66 -24.02 31.12
N SER A 559 -4.53 -25.33 30.97
CA SER A 559 -4.62 -26.06 29.70
C SER A 559 -5.57 -27.24 29.83
N GLY A 560 -6.33 -27.53 28.78
CA GLY A 560 -7.34 -28.60 28.80
C GLY A 560 -8.49 -28.21 27.90
N ARG A 561 -8.38 -28.53 26.61
CA ARG A 561 -9.40 -28.18 25.62
C ARG A 561 -10.75 -28.81 25.97
N GLY A 562 -11.80 -28.00 26.03
CA GLY A 562 -13.16 -28.42 26.37
C GLY A 562 -13.45 -28.52 27.87
N TYR A 563 -12.50 -28.12 28.74
CA TYR A 563 -12.73 -28.09 30.19
C TYR A 563 -13.29 -26.76 30.66
N ARG A 564 -14.22 -26.85 31.61
CA ARG A 564 -14.68 -25.74 32.45
C ARG A 564 -13.86 -25.73 33.74
N VAL A 565 -13.33 -24.58 34.10
CA VAL A 565 -12.42 -24.41 35.25
C VAL A 565 -12.87 -23.22 36.08
N GLY A 566 -13.00 -23.40 37.39
CA GLY A 566 -13.24 -22.34 38.37
C GLY A 566 -12.01 -22.02 39.21
N LEU A 567 -12.13 -21.02 40.10
CA LEU A 567 -11.04 -20.62 41.01
C LEU A 567 -10.66 -21.72 42.00
N ASN A 568 -11.64 -22.50 42.50
CA ASN A 568 -11.38 -23.64 43.38
C ASN A 568 -10.51 -24.71 42.70
N ASP A 569 -10.69 -24.98 41.40
CA ASP A 569 -9.87 -25.97 40.68
C ASP A 569 -8.39 -25.52 40.62
N ILE A 570 -8.18 -24.23 40.41
CA ILE A 570 -6.85 -23.62 40.42
C ILE A 570 -6.23 -23.67 41.82
N TYR A 571 -7.01 -23.30 42.84
CA TYR A 571 -6.58 -23.35 44.24
C TYR A 571 -6.21 -24.76 44.69
N ASN A 572 -7.06 -25.76 44.39
CA ASN A 572 -6.81 -27.14 44.73
C ASN A 572 -5.54 -27.69 44.05
N SER A 573 -5.18 -27.15 42.88
CA SER A 573 -4.00 -27.57 42.12
C SER A 573 -2.70 -26.90 42.59
N LEU A 574 -2.74 -25.63 43.02
CA LEU A 574 -1.54 -24.82 43.26
C LEU A 574 -1.41 -24.29 44.70
N GLY A 575 -2.41 -24.49 45.54
CA GLY A 575 -2.49 -23.91 46.88
C GLY A 575 -2.71 -22.40 46.87
N ASN A 576 -2.52 -21.79 48.05
CA ASN A 576 -2.87 -20.38 48.31
C ASN A 576 -1.83 -19.35 47.81
N LYS A 577 -0.66 -19.81 47.33
CA LYS A 577 0.48 -18.91 47.02
C LYS A 577 0.17 -17.91 45.89
N TYR A 578 -0.54 -18.34 44.86
CA TYR A 578 -0.80 -17.55 43.65
C TYR A 578 -2.24 -17.08 43.52
N LEU A 579 -3.16 -17.76 44.20
CA LEU A 579 -4.59 -17.48 44.27
C LEU A 579 -5.05 -17.87 45.67
N GLU A 580 -5.66 -16.95 46.40
CA GLU A 580 -6.04 -17.14 47.80
C GLU A 580 -7.51 -16.79 48.01
N GLU A 581 -8.25 -17.64 48.71
CA GLU A 581 -9.58 -17.28 49.22
C GLU A 581 -9.39 -16.54 50.56
N VAL A 582 -9.40 -15.20 50.52
CA VAL A 582 -9.08 -14.35 51.69
C VAL A 582 -10.26 -14.24 52.67
N SER A 583 -11.47 -14.51 52.20
CA SER A 583 -12.67 -14.72 53.01
C SER A 583 -13.69 -15.50 52.17
N PRO A 584 -14.77 -16.05 52.75
CA PRO A 584 -15.71 -16.89 52.00
C PRO A 584 -16.17 -16.26 50.69
N LYS A 585 -15.81 -16.91 49.57
CA LYS A 585 -16.08 -16.51 48.17
C LYS A 585 -15.38 -15.22 47.73
N VAL A 586 -14.44 -14.69 48.50
CA VAL A 586 -13.62 -13.53 48.14
C VAL A 586 -12.21 -14.02 47.85
N TRP A 587 -11.81 -13.86 46.59
CA TRP A 587 -10.57 -14.40 46.06
C TRP A 587 -9.59 -13.28 45.72
N LEU A 588 -8.31 -13.48 45.99
CA LEU A 588 -7.22 -12.59 45.63
C LEU A 588 -6.25 -13.32 44.70
N LEU A 589 -6.21 -12.88 43.45
CA LEU A 589 -5.27 -13.37 42.44
C LEU A 589 -3.96 -12.57 42.52
N ARG A 590 -2.85 -13.27 42.78
CA ARG A 590 -1.49 -12.70 42.97
C ARG A 590 -0.55 -12.92 41.80
N SER A 591 -0.97 -13.70 40.80
CA SER A 591 -0.21 -13.99 39.59
C SER A 591 -1.10 -13.92 38.36
N ASN A 592 -0.52 -13.67 37.19
CA ASN A 592 -1.28 -13.66 35.95
C ASN A 592 -2.01 -14.99 35.75
N LEU A 593 -3.24 -14.96 35.22
CA LEU A 593 -3.98 -16.14 34.81
C LEU A 593 -4.01 -16.21 33.29
N LEU A 594 -3.34 -17.21 32.72
CA LEU A 594 -3.25 -17.46 31.29
C LEU A 594 -4.04 -18.72 30.91
N LEU A 595 -5.13 -18.51 30.19
CA LEU A 595 -6.00 -19.57 29.66
C LEU A 595 -5.51 -20.00 28.28
N ARG A 596 -5.20 -21.29 28.10
CA ARG A 596 -4.87 -21.88 26.80
C ARG A 596 -6.14 -22.13 25.99
N SER A 597 -5.98 -22.18 24.66
CA SER A 597 -7.07 -22.39 23.69
C SER A 597 -8.00 -23.52 24.09
N GLY A 598 -9.31 -23.25 24.09
CA GLY A 598 -10.37 -24.21 24.36
C GLY A 598 -10.74 -24.38 25.82
N VAL A 599 -10.09 -23.68 26.75
CA VAL A 599 -10.49 -23.65 28.17
C VAL A 599 -11.63 -22.64 28.36
N SER A 600 -12.58 -22.98 29.23
CA SER A 600 -13.65 -22.10 29.69
C SER A 600 -13.45 -21.74 31.18
N LEU A 601 -13.18 -20.48 31.49
CA LEU A 601 -13.11 -19.98 32.88
C LEU A 601 -14.52 -19.62 33.37
N ILE A 602 -14.93 -20.17 34.50
CA ILE A 602 -16.26 -19.98 35.08
C ILE A 602 -16.14 -19.27 36.42
N LEU A 603 -16.69 -18.06 36.51
CA LEU A 603 -16.80 -17.25 37.73
C LEU A 603 -18.29 -17.05 38.01
N GLU A 604 -18.81 -17.77 38.99
CA GLU A 604 -20.24 -17.78 39.34
C GLU A 604 -20.40 -17.41 40.83
N LYS A 605 -21.41 -16.61 41.15
CA LYS A 605 -21.71 -16.10 42.52
C LYS A 605 -21.78 -17.17 43.61
N GLU A 606 -22.14 -18.40 43.24
CA GLU A 606 -22.23 -19.54 44.15
C GLU A 606 -20.85 -19.84 44.77
N LYS A 607 -19.77 -19.63 44.00
CA LYS A 607 -18.37 -19.91 44.39
C LYS A 607 -17.51 -18.66 44.53
N VAL A 608 -17.84 -17.58 43.82
CA VAL A 608 -17.03 -16.36 43.73
C VAL A 608 -17.94 -15.14 43.86
N LYS A 609 -17.90 -14.47 45.01
CA LYS A 609 -18.60 -13.19 45.24
C LYS A 609 -17.76 -12.02 44.73
N TRP A 610 -16.45 -12.05 45.01
CA TRP A 610 -15.53 -10.98 44.64
C TRP A 610 -14.16 -11.54 44.29
N LEU A 611 -13.71 -11.29 43.05
CA LEU A 611 -12.35 -11.56 42.60
C LEU A 611 -11.54 -10.25 42.59
N LYS A 612 -10.55 -10.18 43.49
CA LYS A 612 -9.56 -9.12 43.57
C LYS A 612 -8.34 -9.50 42.74
N LEU A 613 -7.90 -8.58 41.88
CA LEU A 613 -6.71 -8.72 41.04
C LEU A 613 -5.62 -7.83 41.61
N LYS A 614 -4.55 -8.42 42.18
CA LYS A 614 -3.41 -7.66 42.72
C LYS A 614 -2.94 -6.60 41.72
N SER A 615 -2.88 -5.35 42.15
CA SER A 615 -2.54 -4.18 41.32
C SER A 615 -1.97 -3.07 42.21
N GLY A 616 -0.85 -2.47 41.84
CA GLY A 616 -0.28 -1.31 42.52
C GLY A 616 1.14 -1.02 42.03
N LYS A 617 1.89 -0.23 42.80
CA LYS A 617 3.23 0.25 42.43
C LYS A 617 4.23 -0.86 42.06
N ASP A 618 4.07 -2.05 42.65
CA ASP A 618 4.97 -3.20 42.47
C ASP A 618 4.55 -4.08 41.27
N GLY A 619 3.54 -3.64 40.51
CA GLY A 619 2.98 -4.31 39.34
C GLY A 619 1.55 -4.79 39.54
N PHE A 620 0.99 -5.38 38.48
CA PHE A 620 -0.39 -5.84 38.42
C PHE A 620 -0.51 -7.23 37.79
N VAL A 621 -1.67 -7.86 37.97
CA VAL A 621 -1.98 -9.18 37.39
C VAL A 621 -3.03 -9.07 36.29
N THR A 622 -3.06 -10.06 35.41
CA THR A 622 -3.96 -10.09 34.25
C THR A 622 -4.68 -11.41 34.13
N ILE A 623 -5.90 -11.39 33.62
CA ILE A 623 -6.60 -12.59 33.15
C ILE A 623 -6.63 -12.54 31.63
N ARG A 624 -5.96 -13.49 30.97
CA ARG A 624 -5.78 -13.47 29.51
C ARG A 624 -6.04 -14.83 28.87
N GLY A 625 -6.66 -14.81 27.69
CA GLY A 625 -6.88 -16.02 26.91
C GLY A 625 -7.05 -15.75 25.40
N SER A 626 -6.68 -16.73 24.58
CA SER A 626 -6.87 -16.72 23.13
C SER A 626 -7.66 -17.96 22.72
N ASN A 627 -8.78 -17.78 22.02
CA ASN A 627 -9.75 -18.84 21.71
C ASN A 627 -10.22 -19.55 23.00
N THR A 628 -10.62 -18.77 24.00
CA THR A 628 -11.04 -19.24 25.32
C THR A 628 -12.40 -18.67 25.65
N ASP A 629 -13.16 -19.36 26.49
CA ASP A 629 -14.40 -18.79 26.99
C ASP A 629 -14.23 -18.28 28.42
N VAL A 630 -14.95 -17.21 28.76
CA VAL A 630 -14.97 -16.66 30.11
C VAL A 630 -16.43 -16.33 30.46
N LEU A 631 -16.93 -16.88 31.56
CA LEU A 631 -18.23 -16.53 32.12
C LEU A 631 -18.01 -15.82 33.46
N ILE A 632 -18.59 -14.63 33.60
CA ILE A 632 -18.63 -13.86 34.84
C ILE A 632 -20.10 -13.62 35.18
N ASP A 633 -20.64 -14.32 36.17
CA ASP A 633 -22.07 -14.30 36.52
C ASP A 633 -22.28 -14.02 38.02
N GLY A 634 -22.83 -12.84 38.33
CA GLY A 634 -23.05 -12.39 39.71
C GLY A 634 -21.78 -12.09 40.49
N VAL A 635 -20.67 -11.77 39.81
CA VAL A 635 -19.34 -11.63 40.43
C VAL A 635 -18.85 -10.19 40.36
N LYS A 636 -18.28 -9.69 41.46
CA LYS A 636 -17.49 -8.46 41.47
C LYS A 636 -16.04 -8.75 41.08
N VAL A 637 -15.47 -8.01 40.13
CA VAL A 637 -14.05 -8.13 39.75
C VAL A 637 -13.38 -6.75 39.78
N THR A 638 -12.33 -6.61 40.60
CA THR A 638 -11.64 -5.33 40.75
C THR A 638 -10.13 -5.45 40.78
N SER A 639 -9.42 -4.37 40.43
CA SER A 639 -8.03 -4.20 40.85
C SER A 639 -7.95 -4.03 42.37
N TRP A 640 -6.83 -4.39 42.98
CA TRP A 640 -6.65 -4.35 44.43
C TRP A 640 -5.20 -4.07 44.82
N ASP A 641 -4.97 -2.95 45.50
CA ASP A 641 -3.70 -2.60 46.11
C ASP A 641 -3.67 -3.10 47.55
N GLU A 642 -2.94 -4.19 47.74
CA GLU A 642 -2.83 -4.85 49.04
C GLU A 642 -2.16 -3.97 50.09
N SER A 643 -1.20 -3.13 49.68
CA SER A 643 -0.45 -2.28 50.59
C SER A 643 -1.33 -1.18 51.18
N LYS A 644 -2.36 -0.76 50.42
CA LYS A 644 -3.33 0.25 50.84
C LYS A 644 -4.64 -0.35 51.36
N ASN A 645 -4.85 -1.65 51.14
CA ASN A 645 -6.11 -2.34 51.40
C ASN A 645 -7.32 -1.63 50.74
N ASP A 646 -7.13 -1.13 49.51
CA ASP A 646 -8.11 -0.38 48.73
C ASP A 646 -7.97 -0.75 47.24
N TYR A 647 -8.92 -0.29 46.41
CA TYR A 647 -8.81 -0.39 44.95
C TYR A 647 -7.57 0.33 44.44
N ASP A 648 -7.00 -0.18 43.34
CA ASP A 648 -5.94 0.55 42.64
C ASP A 648 -6.54 1.67 41.79
N LYS A 649 -6.32 2.90 42.25
CA LYS A 649 -6.83 4.15 41.66
C LYS A 649 -5.80 4.84 40.77
N ASN A 650 -4.54 4.39 40.77
CA ASN A 650 -3.50 5.03 39.98
C ASN A 650 -3.56 4.52 38.53
N LEU A 651 -3.58 5.42 37.56
CA LEU A 651 -3.61 5.06 36.13
C LEU A 651 -2.21 5.01 35.51
N GLU A 652 -1.22 5.63 36.15
CA GLU A 652 0.10 5.91 35.57
C GLU A 652 1.10 4.75 35.71
N ASP A 653 0.97 3.94 36.78
CA ASP A 653 1.81 2.74 37.02
C ASP A 653 1.23 1.46 36.41
N GLY A 654 0.08 1.58 35.74
CA GLY A 654 -0.64 0.48 35.12
C GLY A 654 -1.53 -0.29 36.11
N ARG A 655 -2.60 -0.89 35.60
CA ARG A 655 -3.59 -1.61 36.41
C ARG A 655 -3.97 -2.95 35.84
N SER A 656 -4.41 -3.84 36.74
CA SER A 656 -4.97 -5.14 36.37
C SER A 656 -6.07 -5.04 35.31
N TYR A 657 -6.14 -6.01 34.41
CA TYR A 657 -7.11 -6.03 33.32
C TYR A 657 -7.46 -7.45 32.85
N ILE A 658 -8.57 -7.56 32.12
CA ILE A 658 -9.09 -8.81 31.54
C ILE A 658 -9.07 -8.69 30.02
N LEU A 659 -8.54 -9.70 29.32
CA LEU A 659 -8.45 -9.70 27.87
C LEU A 659 -8.69 -11.09 27.28
N VAL A 660 -9.69 -11.20 26.41
CA VAL A 660 -9.90 -12.37 25.55
C VAL A 660 -9.69 -12.04 24.09
N LYS A 661 -9.26 -13.03 23.30
CA LYS A 661 -8.91 -12.85 21.90
C LYS A 661 -9.45 -13.92 20.96
N ASP A 662 -9.57 -13.55 19.70
CA ASP A 662 -9.79 -14.45 18.56
C ASP A 662 -11.14 -15.20 18.66
N ASN A 663 -11.19 -16.55 18.60
CA ASN A 663 -12.45 -17.32 18.71
C ASN A 663 -13.04 -17.33 20.14
N ALA A 664 -12.78 -16.32 20.96
CA ALA A 664 -13.23 -16.29 22.34
C ALA A 664 -14.71 -15.88 22.46
N ARG A 665 -15.40 -16.46 23.45
CA ARG A 665 -16.68 -15.94 23.96
C ARG A 665 -16.49 -15.47 25.41
N MET A 666 -16.79 -14.21 25.71
CA MET A 666 -16.82 -13.75 27.10
C MET A 666 -18.18 -13.15 27.45
N ASP A 667 -18.83 -13.75 28.44
CA ASP A 667 -20.15 -13.35 28.94
C ASP A 667 -20.00 -12.70 30.32
N VAL A 668 -20.67 -11.56 30.53
CA VAL A 668 -20.66 -10.81 31.80
C VAL A 668 -22.10 -10.50 32.20
N ILE A 669 -22.58 -11.14 33.25
CA ILE A 669 -23.99 -11.17 33.63
C ILE A 669 -24.11 -10.75 35.10
N ASP A 670 -24.99 -9.81 35.42
CA ASP A 670 -25.30 -9.35 36.79
C ASP A 670 -24.05 -9.05 37.64
N SER A 671 -22.99 -8.53 37.01
CA SER A 671 -21.65 -8.47 37.59
C SER A 671 -21.16 -7.02 37.75
N GLU A 672 -20.15 -6.81 38.59
CA GLU A 672 -19.52 -5.49 38.80
C GLU A 672 -18.05 -5.56 38.38
N ILE A 673 -17.65 -4.80 37.37
CA ILE A 673 -16.28 -4.74 36.85
C ILE A 673 -15.71 -3.35 37.09
N ALA A 674 -14.74 -3.22 38.00
CA ALA A 674 -14.32 -1.90 38.46
C ALA A 674 -12.82 -1.71 38.70
N TYR A 675 -12.36 -0.47 38.54
CA TYR A 675 -10.97 -0.05 38.77
C TYR A 675 -9.92 -0.77 37.90
N LEU A 676 -10.31 -1.30 36.74
CA LEU A 676 -9.43 -2.02 35.84
C LEU A 676 -8.84 -1.15 34.73
N GLY A 677 -7.68 -1.55 34.25
CA GLY A 677 -7.05 -1.05 33.02
C GLY A 677 -6.48 0.36 33.08
N PHE A 678 -5.71 0.69 32.04
CA PHE A 678 -4.90 1.91 31.95
C PHE A 678 -4.65 2.31 30.48
N ALA A 679 -4.04 3.49 30.29
CA ALA A 679 -3.65 3.97 28.97
C ALA A 679 -2.60 3.05 28.34
N ARG A 680 -2.86 2.57 27.13
CA ARG A 680 -1.95 1.66 26.42
C ARG A 680 -0.64 2.36 26.05
N PRO A 681 0.53 1.89 26.54
CA PRO A 681 1.84 2.33 26.07
C PRO A 681 2.09 1.91 24.61
N ALA A 682 2.90 2.69 23.87
CA ALA A 682 3.13 2.45 22.43
C ALA A 682 3.73 1.06 22.11
N ASP A 683 4.51 0.51 23.03
CA ASP A 683 5.22 -0.77 22.95
C ASP A 683 4.38 -1.98 23.38
N LEU A 684 3.25 -1.78 24.05
CA LEU A 684 2.41 -2.89 24.51
C LEU A 684 1.52 -3.40 23.36
N PRO A 685 1.56 -4.69 22.97
CA PRO A 685 0.78 -5.22 21.84
C PRO A 685 -0.68 -5.59 22.22
N TYR A 686 -1.11 -5.29 23.44
CA TYR A 686 -2.42 -5.67 24.00
C TYR A 686 -3.34 -4.46 24.19
N SER A 687 -4.63 -4.68 24.48
CA SER A 687 -5.60 -3.65 24.89
C SER A 687 -5.79 -3.71 26.41
N PRO A 688 -5.00 -3.00 27.22
CA PRO A 688 -5.09 -3.06 28.68
C PRO A 688 -6.18 -2.12 29.24
N TYR A 689 -7.25 -1.85 28.50
CA TYR A 689 -8.14 -0.71 28.81
C TYR A 689 -9.14 -0.98 29.94
N GLY A 690 -9.25 -2.21 30.42
CA GLY A 690 -10.18 -2.61 31.47
C GLY A 690 -10.58 -4.07 31.27
N ILE A 691 -11.78 -4.29 30.76
CA ILE A 691 -12.20 -5.57 30.18
C ILE A 691 -12.25 -5.46 28.66
N SER A 692 -11.67 -6.42 27.94
CA SER A 692 -11.43 -6.28 26.50
C SER A 692 -11.64 -7.56 25.70
N TRP A 693 -12.27 -7.40 24.53
CA TRP A 693 -12.35 -8.38 23.47
C TRP A 693 -11.47 -7.89 22.32
N ARG A 694 -10.42 -8.64 21.93
CA ARG A 694 -9.54 -8.20 20.85
C ARG A 694 -9.24 -9.27 19.80
N MET A 695 -9.69 -9.06 18.57
CA MET A 695 -9.29 -9.87 17.42
C MET A 695 -7.82 -9.63 17.08
N SER A 696 -7.06 -10.68 16.79
CA SER A 696 -5.69 -10.53 16.27
C SER A 696 -5.69 -10.06 14.82
N SER A 697 -4.60 -9.41 14.40
CA SER A 697 -4.44 -8.96 13.01
C SER A 697 -4.56 -10.15 12.04
N GLY A 698 -5.28 -9.96 10.93
CA GLY A 698 -5.50 -10.98 9.91
C GLY A 698 -6.46 -12.11 10.31
N LYS A 699 -7.18 -12.00 11.45
CA LYS A 699 -8.18 -13.00 11.88
C LYS A 699 -9.64 -12.59 11.63
N LEU A 700 -9.89 -11.34 11.22
CA LEU A 700 -11.21 -10.87 10.83
C LEU A 700 -11.76 -11.73 9.69
N GLY A 701 -12.99 -12.24 9.81
CA GLY A 701 -13.62 -13.16 8.85
C GLY A 701 -13.23 -14.64 9.01
N TYR A 702 -12.23 -14.94 9.84
CA TYR A 702 -11.77 -16.31 10.09
C TYR A 702 -12.01 -16.81 11.53
N ALA A 703 -12.38 -15.89 12.42
CA ALA A 703 -12.72 -16.16 13.80
C ALA A 703 -13.92 -15.34 14.24
N ILE A 704 -14.66 -15.84 15.23
CA ILE A 704 -15.77 -15.14 15.87
C ILE A 704 -15.41 -14.79 17.32
N LEU A 705 -15.27 -13.49 17.56
CA LEU A 705 -15.06 -12.94 18.88
C LEU A 705 -16.37 -12.31 19.36
N THR A 706 -16.92 -12.79 20.47
CA THR A 706 -18.27 -12.36 20.86
C THR A 706 -18.58 -12.56 22.35
N GLY A 707 -19.84 -12.33 22.73
CA GLY A 707 -20.35 -12.45 24.09
C GLY A 707 -21.65 -11.71 24.35
N GLU A 708 -22.23 -11.97 25.51
CA GLU A 708 -23.38 -11.29 26.07
C GLU A 708 -22.97 -10.53 27.35
N VAL A 709 -23.31 -9.25 27.40
CA VAL A 709 -23.05 -8.38 28.56
C VAL A 709 -24.37 -7.82 29.05
N ILE A 710 -24.84 -8.31 30.19
CA ILE A 710 -26.23 -8.15 30.64
C ILE A 710 -26.25 -7.69 32.11
N LYS A 711 -27.05 -6.66 32.40
CA LYS A 711 -27.36 -6.18 33.76
C LYS A 711 -26.14 -5.93 34.66
N SER A 712 -25.01 -5.53 34.06
CA SER A 712 -23.72 -5.40 34.76
C SER A 712 -23.30 -3.94 34.92
N LYS A 713 -22.38 -3.70 35.86
CA LYS A 713 -21.84 -2.37 36.19
C LYS A 713 -20.36 -2.29 35.82
N PHE A 714 -19.99 -1.23 35.11
CA PHE A 714 -18.61 -0.95 34.68
C PHE A 714 -18.20 0.45 35.12
N HIS A 715 -17.33 0.56 36.12
CA HIS A 715 -17.00 1.86 36.69
C HIS A 715 -15.58 2.03 37.18
N HIS A 716 -15.07 3.27 37.12
CA HIS A 716 -13.71 3.62 37.51
C HIS A 716 -12.63 2.82 36.74
N ASN A 717 -13.02 2.14 35.66
CA ASN A 717 -12.10 1.53 34.72
C ASN A 717 -11.47 2.63 33.85
N TYR A 718 -10.39 2.31 33.14
CA TYR A 718 -9.86 3.26 32.17
C TYR A 718 -10.87 3.47 31.04
N PHE A 719 -11.24 2.39 30.35
CA PHE A 719 -12.49 2.28 29.57
C PHE A 719 -13.41 1.31 30.31
N GLY A 720 -14.71 1.58 30.35
CA GLY A 720 -15.67 0.66 30.96
C GLY A 720 -15.60 -0.73 30.30
N ALA A 721 -15.66 -0.79 28.97
CA ALA A 721 -15.34 -1.98 28.17
C ALA A 721 -14.86 -1.62 26.75
N TYR A 722 -14.09 -2.52 26.13
CA TYR A 722 -13.50 -2.31 24.80
C TYR A 722 -13.65 -3.54 23.89
N THR A 723 -13.97 -3.31 22.61
CA THR A 723 -13.93 -4.38 21.59
C THR A 723 -13.12 -3.99 20.36
N TYR A 724 -12.47 -4.97 19.74
CA TYR A 724 -11.77 -4.86 18.46
C TYR A 724 -12.11 -6.06 17.60
N GLY A 725 -12.81 -5.86 16.47
CA GLY A 725 -13.23 -6.92 15.56
C GLY A 725 -14.20 -7.94 16.14
N ALA A 726 -15.00 -7.56 17.15
CA ALA A 726 -16.02 -8.43 17.73
C ALA A 726 -17.33 -8.37 16.93
N THR A 727 -18.15 -9.41 16.99
CA THR A 727 -19.34 -9.53 16.14
C THR A 727 -20.54 -10.06 16.90
N GLY A 728 -21.71 -9.47 16.66
CA GLY A 728 -22.98 -10.03 17.14
C GLY A 728 -23.13 -10.01 18.67
N MET A 729 -22.53 -9.03 19.36
CA MET A 729 -22.61 -8.95 20.82
C MET A 729 -23.90 -8.26 21.27
N THR A 730 -24.41 -8.69 22.43
CA THR A 730 -25.52 -8.02 23.11
C THR A 730 -25.01 -7.30 24.34
N TRP A 731 -25.33 -6.00 24.44
CA TRP A 731 -25.06 -5.14 25.60
C TRP A 731 -26.40 -4.63 26.11
N ARG A 732 -26.95 -5.27 27.15
CA ARG A 732 -28.31 -5.02 27.62
C ARG A 732 -28.38 -4.67 29.10
N GLY A 733 -29.01 -3.55 29.45
CA GLY A 733 -29.35 -3.26 30.84
C GLY A 733 -28.17 -2.89 31.73
N ASN A 734 -27.02 -2.51 31.15
CA ASN A 734 -25.78 -2.26 31.89
C ASN A 734 -25.65 -0.79 32.31
N GLU A 735 -24.77 -0.54 33.28
CA GLU A 735 -24.37 0.81 33.68
C GLU A 735 -22.87 1.01 33.47
N PHE A 736 -22.50 2.07 32.75
CA PHE A 736 -21.12 2.48 32.49
C PHE A 736 -20.89 3.88 33.04
N TYR A 737 -20.18 3.99 34.16
CA TYR A 737 -20.06 5.28 34.85
C TYR A 737 -18.73 5.55 35.53
N ASN A 738 -18.40 6.84 35.69
CA ASN A 738 -17.16 7.29 36.32
C ASN A 738 -15.90 6.61 35.73
N ASN A 739 -15.92 6.20 34.46
CA ASN A 739 -14.74 5.65 33.80
C ASN A 739 -13.83 6.78 33.35
N ALA A 740 -12.53 6.55 33.38
CA ALA A 740 -11.53 7.59 33.15
C ALA A 740 -11.64 8.23 31.75
N ARG A 741 -12.07 7.45 30.74
CA ARG A 741 -12.26 7.95 29.38
C ARG A 741 -13.62 7.57 28.80
N TYR A 742 -13.81 6.33 28.37
CA TYR A 742 -15.02 5.89 27.66
C TYR A 742 -15.87 4.99 28.54
N GLY A 743 -17.20 5.06 28.40
CA GLY A 743 -18.10 4.05 28.94
C GLY A 743 -17.94 2.73 28.17
N LEU A 744 -18.43 2.68 26.94
CA LEU A 744 -18.27 1.54 26.02
C LEU A 744 -17.62 2.01 24.70
N ASP A 745 -16.56 1.32 24.28
CA ASP A 745 -15.78 1.63 23.07
C ASP A 745 -15.69 0.43 22.11
N PRO A 746 -16.74 0.16 21.29
CA PRO A 746 -16.62 -0.78 20.19
C PRO A 746 -15.79 -0.18 19.07
N HIS A 747 -14.70 -0.86 18.72
CA HIS A 747 -13.67 -0.32 17.86
C HIS A 747 -13.31 -1.29 16.72
N ASP A 748 -12.76 -0.77 15.62
CA ASP A 748 -12.17 -1.51 14.48
C ASP A 748 -13.00 -2.74 14.05
N ASP A 749 -14.02 -2.51 13.23
CA ASP A 749 -14.88 -3.55 12.65
C ASP A 749 -15.69 -4.34 13.70
N SER A 750 -16.06 -3.69 14.81
CA SER A 750 -17.01 -4.24 15.79
C SER A 750 -18.45 -4.01 15.31
N ASN A 751 -19.09 -5.10 14.84
CA ASN A 751 -20.29 -5.03 14.00
C ASN A 751 -21.46 -5.87 14.54
N TYR A 752 -22.67 -5.51 14.14
CA TYR A 752 -23.91 -6.21 14.49
C TYR A 752 -24.19 -6.27 15.98
N PHE A 753 -23.82 -5.24 16.73
CA PHE A 753 -24.12 -5.16 18.15
C PHE A 753 -25.56 -4.71 18.37
N LEU A 754 -26.17 -5.27 19.41
CA LEU A 754 -27.35 -4.70 20.05
C LEU A 754 -26.92 -4.05 21.36
N ILE A 755 -26.98 -2.72 21.41
CA ILE A 755 -26.68 -1.92 22.59
C ILE A 755 -28.00 -1.31 23.06
N GLU A 756 -28.60 -1.91 24.08
CA GLU A 756 -29.93 -1.51 24.53
C GLU A 756 -30.15 -1.40 26.03
N ASN A 757 -31.02 -0.48 26.43
CA ASN A 757 -31.41 -0.30 27.84
C ASN A 757 -30.22 -0.04 28.78
N ASN A 758 -29.11 0.50 28.28
CA ASN A 758 -27.93 0.80 29.09
C ASN A 758 -27.94 2.25 29.59
N LYS A 759 -27.19 2.51 30.65
CA LYS A 759 -26.90 3.86 31.17
C LYS A 759 -25.42 4.19 31.01
N PHE A 760 -25.10 5.34 30.43
CA PHE A 760 -23.74 5.85 30.26
C PHE A 760 -23.61 7.22 30.91
N TYR A 761 -22.91 7.35 32.03
CA TYR A 761 -22.88 8.63 32.75
C TYR A 761 -21.59 8.98 33.47
N ASN A 762 -21.29 10.27 33.57
CA ASN A 762 -20.11 10.79 34.29
C ASN A 762 -18.78 10.17 33.81
N ASN A 763 -18.69 9.75 32.55
CA ASN A 763 -17.44 9.24 31.97
C ASN A 763 -16.56 10.41 31.50
N GLY A 764 -15.24 10.25 31.57
CA GLY A 764 -14.29 11.35 31.31
C GLY A 764 -14.34 11.94 29.89
N THR A 765 -14.88 11.20 28.92
CA THR A 765 -15.07 11.68 27.54
C THR A 765 -16.45 11.27 26.99
N HIS A 766 -16.58 10.21 26.20
CA HIS A 766 -17.86 9.79 25.62
C HIS A 766 -18.54 8.72 26.48
N GLY A 767 -19.88 8.74 26.52
CA GLY A 767 -20.65 7.65 27.10
C GLY A 767 -20.49 6.37 26.26
N LEU A 768 -20.86 6.45 24.99
CA LEU A 768 -20.70 5.39 23.99
C LEU A 768 -19.99 5.93 22.76
N ILE A 769 -18.95 5.23 22.28
CA ILE A 769 -18.25 5.56 21.04
C ILE A 769 -18.08 4.31 20.19
N LEU A 770 -18.55 4.35 18.94
CA LEU A 770 -18.27 3.33 17.93
C LEU A 770 -17.26 3.90 16.94
N SER A 771 -16.05 3.33 16.87
CA SER A 771 -14.96 3.91 16.09
C SER A 771 -14.28 2.96 15.11
N LYS A 772 -14.00 3.46 13.89
CA LYS A 772 -13.30 2.76 12.81
C LYS A 772 -14.10 1.58 12.26
N ARG A 773 -14.98 1.88 11.30
CA ARG A 773 -15.76 0.90 10.52
C ARG A 773 -16.74 0.05 11.34
N CYS A 774 -17.17 0.52 12.51
CA CYS A 774 -18.22 -0.13 13.29
C CYS A 774 -19.58 0.12 12.64
N SER A 775 -20.17 -0.93 12.06
CA SER A 775 -21.32 -0.84 11.17
C SER A 775 -22.43 -1.82 11.54
N PHE A 776 -23.66 -1.49 11.12
CA PHE A 776 -24.85 -2.32 11.32
C PHE A 776 -25.18 -2.58 12.80
N ASN A 777 -24.80 -1.68 13.68
CA ASN A 777 -25.12 -1.75 15.10
C ASN A 777 -26.47 -1.07 15.38
N THR A 778 -27.21 -1.59 16.35
CA THR A 778 -28.46 -1.01 16.86
C THR A 778 -28.23 -0.51 18.27
N ILE A 779 -28.38 0.80 18.46
CA ILE A 779 -28.21 1.52 19.72
C ILE A 779 -29.58 2.06 20.10
N ARG A 780 -30.27 1.38 21.02
CA ARG A 780 -31.66 1.74 21.35
C ARG A 780 -32.02 1.81 22.82
N SER A 781 -32.93 2.71 23.19
CA SER A 781 -33.45 2.77 24.57
C SER A 781 -32.38 2.93 25.64
N ASN A 782 -31.24 3.54 25.30
CA ASN A 782 -30.18 3.86 26.24
C ASN A 782 -30.38 5.26 26.81
N VAL A 783 -29.82 5.48 28.00
CA VAL A 783 -29.75 6.79 28.65
C VAL A 783 -28.27 7.20 28.73
N SER A 784 -27.90 8.35 28.17
CA SER A 784 -26.50 8.83 28.20
C SER A 784 -26.42 10.28 28.66
N TYR A 785 -25.74 10.54 29.79
CA TYR A 785 -25.74 11.86 30.39
C TYR A 785 -24.49 12.27 31.16
N ASN A 786 -24.23 13.57 31.23
CA ASN A 786 -23.12 14.17 31.99
C ASN A 786 -21.75 13.54 31.67
N ASN A 787 -21.53 13.11 30.43
CA ASN A 787 -20.20 12.66 29.99
C ASN A 787 -19.36 13.86 29.57
N GLY A 788 -18.04 13.79 29.72
CA GLY A 788 -17.12 14.90 29.46
C GLY A 788 -17.19 15.47 28.04
N LEU A 789 -17.66 14.67 27.07
CA LEU A 789 -17.88 15.06 25.68
C LEU A 789 -19.25 14.60 25.17
N HIS A 790 -19.40 13.42 24.56
CA HIS A 790 -20.60 13.09 23.78
C HIS A 790 -21.42 11.99 24.45
N GLY A 791 -22.75 12.05 24.27
CA GLY A 791 -23.63 10.98 24.71
C GLY A 791 -23.38 9.71 23.89
N ILE A 792 -23.51 9.82 22.57
CA ILE A 792 -23.20 8.78 21.59
C ILE A 792 -22.34 9.38 20.47
N MET A 793 -21.24 8.72 20.11
CA MET A 793 -20.39 9.09 18.98
C MET A 793 -20.25 7.93 17.98
N LEU A 794 -20.46 8.21 16.69
CA LEU A 794 -20.04 7.35 15.58
C LEU A 794 -18.85 8.02 14.90
N HIS A 795 -17.72 7.32 14.83
CA HIS A 795 -16.43 7.87 14.42
C HIS A 795 -15.76 7.02 13.34
N GLU A 796 -15.17 7.68 12.33
CA GLU A 796 -14.29 7.07 11.31
C GLU A 796 -14.93 5.90 10.55
N LEU A 797 -15.78 6.21 9.57
CA LEU A 797 -16.46 5.26 8.69
C LEU A 797 -17.40 4.28 9.40
N SER A 798 -17.90 4.66 10.58
CA SER A 798 -18.88 3.86 11.33
C SER A 798 -20.28 4.10 10.75
N ASN A 799 -20.64 3.29 9.75
CA ASN A 799 -21.74 3.54 8.85
C ASN A 799 -22.92 2.60 9.08
N SER A 800 -24.10 2.97 8.57
CA SER A 800 -25.27 2.06 8.56
C SER A 800 -25.69 1.57 9.95
N ASN A 801 -25.47 2.39 10.97
CA ASN A 801 -25.93 2.14 12.33
C ASN A 801 -27.30 2.80 12.58
N ILE A 802 -28.00 2.29 13.58
CA ILE A 802 -29.30 2.80 14.03
C ILE A 802 -29.15 3.31 15.46
N ILE A 803 -29.44 4.59 15.69
CA ILE A 803 -29.56 5.23 17.00
C ILE A 803 -31.04 5.56 17.21
N ASP A 804 -31.74 4.72 17.97
CA ASP A 804 -33.20 4.71 18.06
C ASP A 804 -33.70 4.89 19.51
N ASN A 805 -34.59 5.83 19.77
CA ASN A 805 -35.28 5.92 21.06
C ASN A 805 -34.36 6.03 22.29
N ASN A 806 -33.29 6.83 22.23
CA ASN A 806 -32.37 7.07 23.35
C ASN A 806 -32.64 8.42 24.03
N ASP A 807 -32.36 8.50 25.34
CA ASP A 807 -32.41 9.73 26.14
C ASP A 807 -30.99 10.28 26.35
N LEU A 808 -30.67 11.43 25.76
CA LEU A 808 -29.32 11.98 25.68
C LEU A 808 -29.28 13.42 26.23
N TYR A 809 -28.64 13.64 27.39
CA TYR A 809 -28.70 14.95 28.06
C TYR A 809 -27.47 15.35 28.88
N GLY A 810 -27.21 16.65 29.02
CA GLY A 810 -26.08 17.13 29.82
C GLY A 810 -24.69 16.80 29.25
N ASN A 811 -24.61 16.45 27.96
CA ASN A 811 -23.34 16.21 27.26
C ASN A 811 -22.94 17.44 26.41
N SER A 812 -21.72 17.46 25.86
CA SER A 812 -21.38 18.39 24.78
C SER A 812 -22.26 18.14 23.56
N ASP A 813 -22.22 16.93 22.99
CA ASP A 813 -23.13 16.58 21.89
C ASP A 813 -23.99 15.41 22.34
N GLY A 814 -25.30 15.47 22.10
CA GLY A 814 -26.16 14.30 22.31
C GLY A 814 -25.72 13.15 21.40
N VAL A 815 -25.72 13.41 20.09
CA VAL A 815 -25.18 12.51 19.06
C VAL A 815 -24.12 13.23 18.23
N ASN A 816 -22.97 12.58 18.03
CA ASN A 816 -21.91 13.06 17.14
C ASN A 816 -21.65 12.04 16.03
N LEU A 817 -21.81 12.46 14.78
CA LEU A 817 -21.50 11.72 13.57
C LEU A 817 -20.24 12.32 12.94
N ASP A 818 -19.11 11.66 13.15
CA ASP A 818 -17.79 12.09 12.69
C ASP A 818 -17.30 11.12 11.61
N ASN A 819 -17.17 11.60 10.38
CA ASN A 819 -16.83 10.80 9.20
C ASN A 819 -17.69 9.52 9.10
N SER A 820 -18.98 9.62 9.41
CA SER A 820 -19.87 8.48 9.59
C SER A 820 -21.18 8.72 8.83
N SER A 821 -21.43 7.87 7.85
CA SER A 821 -22.46 8.05 6.81
C SER A 821 -23.54 6.98 6.87
N LYS A 822 -24.70 7.27 6.29
CA LYS A 822 -25.81 6.30 6.13
C LYS A 822 -26.37 5.77 7.45
N ASN A 823 -26.20 6.53 8.53
CA ASN A 823 -26.75 6.19 9.83
C ASN A 823 -28.18 6.73 9.95
N ILE A 824 -28.98 6.07 10.78
CA ILE A 824 -30.33 6.50 11.13
C ILE A 824 -30.31 6.96 12.58
N VAL A 825 -30.62 8.23 12.82
CA VAL A 825 -30.81 8.80 14.15
C VAL A 825 -32.29 9.14 14.29
N ARG A 826 -33.03 8.35 15.06
CA ARG A 826 -34.48 8.53 15.15
C ARG A 826 -35.09 8.34 16.53
N LYS A 827 -36.22 9.02 16.77
CA LYS A 827 -37.01 8.88 18.01
C LYS A 827 -36.24 9.19 19.30
N ASN A 828 -35.08 9.85 19.20
CA ASN A 828 -34.27 10.15 20.38
C ASN A 828 -34.77 11.42 21.06
N LYS A 829 -34.69 11.45 22.39
CA LYS A 829 -34.91 12.65 23.20
C LYS A 829 -33.55 13.25 23.57
N ILE A 830 -33.24 14.41 22.99
CA ILE A 830 -31.93 15.04 23.07
C ILE A 830 -32.09 16.42 23.70
N LEU A 831 -31.84 16.52 25.00
CA LEU A 831 -32.13 17.73 25.77
C LEU A 831 -30.93 18.26 26.57
N ASN A 832 -30.84 19.57 26.77
CA ASN A 832 -29.84 20.18 27.67
C ASN A 832 -28.39 19.77 27.37
N ASN A 833 -28.04 19.54 26.10
CA ASN A 833 -26.64 19.37 25.68
C ASN A 833 -26.10 20.70 25.15
N LYS A 834 -24.79 20.79 24.89
CA LYS A 834 -24.25 21.96 24.15
C LYS A 834 -24.78 21.96 22.71
N ARG A 835 -24.82 20.82 22.04
CA ARG A 835 -25.46 20.61 20.73
C ARG A 835 -26.28 19.32 20.76
N GLY A 836 -27.40 19.28 20.05
CA GLY A 836 -28.22 18.08 19.96
C GLY A 836 -27.55 16.99 19.11
N ILE A 837 -27.54 17.20 17.78
CA ILE A 837 -26.92 16.29 16.81
C ILE A 837 -25.88 17.06 15.99
N LEU A 838 -24.63 16.60 15.97
CA LEU A 838 -23.57 17.10 15.09
C LEU A 838 -23.27 16.07 14.00
N ALA A 839 -23.29 16.49 12.73
CA ALA A 839 -22.69 15.73 11.63
C ALA A 839 -21.52 16.51 11.02
N ASP A 840 -20.34 15.90 10.97
CA ASP A 840 -19.12 16.54 10.47
C ASP A 840 -18.25 15.62 9.58
N LYS A 841 -17.13 16.16 9.07
CA LYS A 841 -16.06 15.44 8.34
C LYS A 841 -16.57 14.42 7.30
N LYS A 842 -17.43 14.88 6.39
CA LYS A 842 -18.05 14.03 5.34
C LYS A 842 -18.95 12.92 5.89
N SER A 843 -19.72 13.22 6.93
CA SER A 843 -20.86 12.40 7.34
C SER A 843 -22.03 12.63 6.38
N LEU A 844 -22.16 11.75 5.39
CA LEU A 844 -23.10 11.88 4.27
C LEU A 844 -24.31 10.97 4.43
N GLU A 845 -25.41 11.33 3.77
CA GLU A 845 -26.57 10.44 3.59
C GLU A 845 -27.16 9.90 4.89
N ASN A 846 -27.01 10.63 6.01
CA ASN A 846 -27.63 10.23 7.27
C ASN A 846 -29.10 10.67 7.29
N LEU A 847 -29.93 9.86 7.94
CA LEU A 847 -31.34 10.13 8.18
C LEU A 847 -31.53 10.52 9.65
N ILE A 848 -31.94 11.76 9.88
CA ILE A 848 -32.25 12.29 11.21
C ILE A 848 -33.76 12.52 11.25
N GLU A 849 -34.51 11.64 11.92
CA GLU A 849 -35.98 11.69 11.88
C GLU A 849 -36.71 11.47 13.21
N ASN A 850 -37.87 12.10 13.40
CA ASN A 850 -38.71 11.87 14.59
C ASN A 850 -38.00 12.10 15.93
N ASN A 851 -36.95 12.92 15.99
CA ASN A 851 -36.26 13.22 17.25
C ASN A 851 -36.90 14.43 17.95
N GLU A 852 -36.85 14.44 19.27
CA GLU A 852 -37.20 15.57 20.12
C GLU A 852 -35.90 16.22 20.61
N ILE A 853 -35.57 17.41 20.09
CA ILE A 853 -34.27 18.07 20.31
C ILE A 853 -34.49 19.43 20.97
N ASN A 854 -34.35 19.49 22.30
CA ASN A 854 -34.86 20.60 23.08
C ASN A 854 -33.79 21.24 23.98
N GLN A 855 -33.86 22.56 24.18
CA GLN A 855 -33.07 23.27 25.20
C GLN A 855 -31.55 23.04 25.10
N ASN A 856 -31.01 22.81 23.90
CA ASN A 856 -29.56 22.69 23.73
C ASN A 856 -28.94 24.09 23.67
N SER A 857 -27.85 24.30 24.41
CA SER A 857 -27.28 25.63 24.65
C SER A 857 -26.63 26.27 23.42
N GLN A 858 -26.55 25.54 22.31
CA GLN A 858 -26.17 26.04 20.98
C GLN A 858 -27.18 25.54 19.94
N TYR A 859 -26.87 24.45 19.26
CA TYR A 859 -27.57 24.04 18.05
C TYR A 859 -28.38 22.78 18.30
N GLY A 860 -29.61 22.72 17.81
CA GLY A 860 -30.39 21.48 17.80
C GLY A 860 -29.74 20.45 16.87
N ILE A 861 -29.63 20.78 15.58
CA ILE A 861 -28.90 19.99 14.58
C ILE A 861 -27.82 20.87 13.93
N TYR A 862 -26.58 20.39 13.85
CA TYR A 862 -25.47 21.11 13.24
C TYR A 862 -24.81 20.27 12.13
N LEU A 863 -24.87 20.76 10.90
CA LEU A 863 -24.19 20.17 9.75
C LEU A 863 -22.94 20.98 9.40
N TYR A 864 -21.78 20.36 9.57
CA TYR A 864 -20.46 20.97 9.40
C TYR A 864 -19.52 20.08 8.56
N GLY A 865 -18.34 20.58 8.20
CA GLY A 865 -17.25 19.74 7.69
C GLY A 865 -17.60 18.86 6.47
N GLN A 866 -18.35 19.39 5.51
CA GLN A 866 -18.80 18.64 4.31
C GLN A 866 -19.79 17.50 4.59
N ALA A 867 -20.55 17.53 5.69
CA ALA A 867 -21.71 16.68 5.93
C ALA A 867 -22.87 17.03 4.96
N ASN A 868 -22.76 16.58 3.72
CA ASN A 868 -23.70 16.85 2.64
C ASN A 868 -24.75 15.73 2.53
N GLU A 869 -25.84 16.00 1.83
CA GLU A 869 -26.81 14.96 1.41
C GLU A 869 -27.51 14.25 2.58
N ASN A 870 -27.59 14.91 3.73
CA ASN A 870 -28.34 14.39 4.89
C ASN A 870 -29.83 14.75 4.76
N VAL A 871 -30.69 13.89 5.32
CA VAL A 871 -32.14 14.08 5.39
C VAL A 871 -32.52 14.32 6.85
N ILE A 872 -33.10 15.48 7.11
CA ILE A 872 -33.61 15.90 8.42
C ILE A 872 -35.12 16.04 8.29
N ARG A 873 -35.89 15.13 8.89
CA ARG A 873 -37.35 15.17 8.76
C ARG A 873 -38.15 14.81 9.99
N ASP A 874 -39.37 15.35 10.10
CA ASP A 874 -40.32 14.97 11.15
C ASP A 874 -39.77 15.15 12.59
N ASN A 875 -38.75 16.01 12.78
CA ASN A 875 -38.19 16.28 14.10
C ASN A 875 -38.92 17.44 14.77
N ILE A 876 -38.95 17.43 16.10
CA ILE A 876 -39.41 18.53 16.93
C ILE A 876 -38.17 19.18 17.57
N LEU A 877 -37.92 20.46 17.28
CA LEU A 877 -36.78 21.20 17.83
C LEU A 877 -37.29 22.43 18.58
N THR A 878 -37.08 22.48 19.89
CA THR A 878 -37.64 23.54 20.74
C THR A 878 -36.59 24.23 21.61
N ALA A 879 -36.63 25.56 21.72
CA ALA A 879 -35.80 26.32 22.67
C ALA A 879 -34.27 26.09 22.54
N ASN A 880 -33.75 25.85 21.34
CA ASN A 880 -32.31 25.84 21.07
C ASN A 880 -31.84 27.23 20.61
N THR A 881 -30.57 27.59 20.80
CA THR A 881 -30.05 28.88 20.27
C THR A 881 -30.18 28.97 18.75
N VAL A 882 -30.01 27.85 18.05
CA VAL A 882 -30.42 27.67 16.66
C VAL A 882 -31.05 26.29 16.53
N GLY A 883 -32.22 26.17 15.89
CA GLY A 883 -32.86 24.89 15.62
C GLY A 883 -31.99 24.01 14.73
N ILE A 884 -31.78 24.43 13.47
CA ILE A 884 -30.93 23.70 12.51
C ILE A 884 -29.89 24.65 11.92
N TYR A 885 -28.60 24.34 12.11
CA TYR A 885 -27.47 25.11 11.60
C TYR A 885 -26.78 24.35 10.47
N ILE A 886 -26.69 24.95 9.28
CA ILE A 886 -26.18 24.30 8.07
C ILE A 886 -25.02 25.10 7.46
N LYS A 887 -23.86 24.45 7.33
CA LYS A 887 -22.66 24.96 6.61
C LYS A 887 -22.28 24.10 5.40
N THR A 888 -23.15 23.18 5.02
CA THR A 888 -22.90 22.11 4.06
C THR A 888 -23.97 22.11 2.97
N ASN A 889 -23.89 21.16 2.05
CA ASN A 889 -24.61 21.23 0.78
C ASN A 889 -25.59 20.08 0.59
N ARG A 890 -26.60 20.29 -0.26
CA ARG A 890 -27.52 19.24 -0.75
C ARG A 890 -28.29 18.50 0.35
N ASN A 891 -28.50 19.11 1.51
CA ASN A 891 -29.30 18.50 2.57
C ASN A 891 -30.79 18.79 2.35
N LEU A 892 -31.64 17.85 2.78
CA LEU A 892 -33.09 18.00 2.78
C LEU A 892 -33.57 18.21 4.22
N VAL A 893 -34.24 19.32 4.47
CA VAL A 893 -34.91 19.65 5.74
C VAL A 893 -36.40 19.69 5.47
N SER A 894 -37.15 18.68 5.92
CA SER A 894 -38.58 18.58 5.59
C SER A 894 -39.49 18.15 6.73
N ASN A 895 -40.69 18.70 6.82
CA ASN A 895 -41.70 18.32 7.83
C ASN A 895 -41.24 18.46 9.29
N ASN A 896 -40.24 19.30 9.57
CA ASN A 896 -39.79 19.52 10.95
C ASN A 896 -40.65 20.61 11.62
N ARG A 897 -40.84 20.48 12.93
CA ARG A 897 -41.51 21.47 13.78
C ARG A 897 -40.45 22.17 14.65
N LEU A 898 -40.11 23.40 14.30
CA LEU A 898 -39.14 24.23 15.01
C LEU A 898 -39.90 25.32 15.78
N LEU A 899 -39.92 25.24 17.12
CA LEU A 899 -40.67 26.17 17.97
C LEU A 899 -39.73 26.90 18.93
N GLN A 900 -39.91 28.21 19.11
CA GLN A 900 -39.21 28.96 20.18
C GLN A 900 -37.69 28.85 20.16
N ASN A 901 -37.07 28.63 18.99
CA ASN A 901 -35.60 28.62 18.87
C ASN A 901 -35.08 30.06 18.71
N GLY A 902 -33.82 30.31 19.03
CA GLY A 902 -33.21 31.62 18.79
C GLY A 902 -33.29 32.01 17.30
N ASP A 903 -32.78 31.14 16.44
CA ASP A 903 -33.11 31.11 15.00
C ASP A 903 -33.69 29.73 14.64
N GLY A 904 -34.66 29.65 13.74
CA GLY A 904 -35.20 28.38 13.26
C GLY A 904 -34.16 27.61 12.45
N VAL A 905 -33.91 28.03 11.21
CA VAL A 905 -32.86 27.48 10.35
C VAL A 905 -31.82 28.54 10.01
N TYR A 906 -30.54 28.23 10.22
CA TYR A 906 -29.41 29.11 9.94
C TYR A 906 -28.50 28.52 8.86
N LEU A 907 -28.35 29.23 7.74
CA LEU A 907 -27.47 28.87 6.62
C LEU A 907 -26.26 29.80 6.57
N LEU A 908 -25.03 29.24 6.58
CA LEU A 908 -23.80 30.05 6.60
C LEU A 908 -22.80 29.67 5.49
N GLY A 909 -22.17 30.71 4.93
CA GLY A 909 -20.97 30.62 4.10
C GLY A 909 -21.25 29.99 2.75
N LYS A 910 -20.69 28.80 2.50
CA LYS A 910 -20.81 28.08 1.23
C LYS A 910 -21.97 27.07 1.20
N ALA A 911 -22.87 27.12 2.18
CA ALA A 911 -24.04 26.24 2.22
C ALA A 911 -24.89 26.46 0.96
N SER A 912 -25.06 25.40 0.15
CA SER A 912 -25.74 25.49 -1.14
C SER A 912 -26.52 24.23 -1.50
N ASN A 913 -27.52 24.41 -2.34
CA ASN A 913 -28.44 23.38 -2.82
C ASN A 913 -29.15 22.64 -1.69
N ASN A 914 -29.29 23.23 -0.51
CA ASN A 914 -30.12 22.68 0.55
C ASN A 914 -31.59 22.99 0.25
N SER A 915 -32.48 22.06 0.57
CA SER A 915 -33.93 22.20 0.37
C SER A 915 -34.64 22.22 1.72
N LEU A 916 -35.39 23.29 1.98
CA LEU A 916 -36.29 23.42 3.12
C LEU A 916 -37.72 23.30 2.57
N ASP A 917 -38.43 22.23 2.93
CA ASP A 917 -39.77 21.94 2.42
C ASP A 917 -40.76 21.53 3.52
N SER A 918 -41.96 22.12 3.53
CA SER A 918 -43.05 21.69 4.42
C SER A 918 -42.72 21.72 5.92
N ASN A 919 -41.79 22.58 6.37
CA ASN A 919 -41.48 22.74 7.79
C ASN A 919 -42.42 23.75 8.46
N THR A 920 -42.66 23.61 9.76
CA THR A 920 -43.33 24.60 10.60
C THR A 920 -42.28 25.27 11.49
N ILE A 921 -42.00 26.55 11.28
CA ILE A 921 -41.02 27.33 12.04
C ILE A 921 -41.71 28.54 12.66
N THR A 922 -41.97 28.48 13.96
CA THR A 922 -42.76 29.50 14.64
C THR A 922 -42.15 29.97 15.95
N TYR A 923 -42.45 31.21 16.31
CA TYR A 923 -42.03 31.84 17.57
C TYR A 923 -40.51 31.92 17.75
N SER A 924 -39.72 32.01 16.69
CA SER A 924 -38.26 32.17 16.84
C SER A 924 -37.91 33.53 17.45
N GLU A 925 -36.93 33.59 18.35
CA GLU A 925 -36.54 34.82 19.07
C GLU A 925 -35.91 35.87 18.15
N ARG A 926 -35.39 35.44 16.99
CA ARG A 926 -34.84 36.31 15.95
C ARG A 926 -35.44 36.00 14.59
N TYR A 927 -35.00 34.95 13.92
CA TYR A 927 -35.39 34.67 12.53
C TYR A 927 -35.98 33.27 12.36
N GLY A 928 -37.02 33.14 11.53
CA GLY A 928 -37.51 31.82 11.11
C GLY A 928 -36.45 31.10 10.27
N VAL A 929 -36.07 31.70 9.15
CA VAL A 929 -34.94 31.26 8.30
C VAL A 929 -33.97 32.41 8.11
N TYR A 930 -32.70 32.21 8.49
CA TYR A 930 -31.62 33.17 8.33
C TYR A 930 -30.52 32.63 7.43
N GLY A 931 -30.15 33.39 6.40
CA GLY A 931 -29.05 33.07 5.50
C GLY A 931 -27.96 34.14 5.50
N LYS A 932 -26.70 33.73 5.62
CA LYS A 932 -25.52 34.57 5.38
C LYS A 932 -24.54 33.80 4.50
N ILE A 933 -24.76 33.86 3.18
CA ILE A 933 -24.12 32.97 2.19
C ILE A 933 -23.31 33.77 1.17
N PHE A 934 -22.23 33.19 0.64
CA PHE A 934 -21.41 33.84 -0.38
C PHE A 934 -22.15 34.00 -1.71
N ALA A 935 -21.77 35.01 -2.50
CA ALA A 935 -22.25 35.18 -3.86
C ALA A 935 -22.06 33.89 -4.69
N GLY A 936 -23.07 33.51 -5.47
CA GLY A 936 -23.07 32.30 -6.31
C GLY A 936 -23.51 31.01 -5.60
N PHE A 937 -23.81 31.04 -4.30
CA PHE A 937 -24.40 29.92 -3.55
C PHE A 937 -25.88 30.21 -3.30
N SER A 938 -26.74 29.23 -3.55
CA SER A 938 -28.20 29.35 -3.36
C SER A 938 -28.77 28.15 -2.64
N ASN A 939 -29.91 28.33 -1.96
CA ASN A 939 -30.67 27.27 -1.28
C ASN A 939 -32.15 27.42 -1.63
N PHE A 940 -32.90 26.33 -1.54
CA PHE A 940 -34.31 26.29 -1.90
C PHE A 940 -35.18 26.36 -0.65
N LEU A 941 -36.09 27.33 -0.61
CA LEU A 941 -37.13 27.47 0.39
C LEU A 941 -38.49 27.31 -0.31
N SER A 942 -39.20 26.23 0.00
CA SER A 942 -40.53 25.93 -0.56
C SER A 942 -41.61 26.84 0.03
N GLU A 943 -42.63 27.18 -0.75
CA GLU A 943 -43.84 27.89 -0.28
C GLU A 943 -44.67 27.06 0.71
N LYS A 944 -44.41 25.75 0.81
CA LYS A 944 -45.08 24.86 1.75
C LYS A 944 -44.61 25.02 3.20
N ASN A 945 -43.54 25.76 3.45
CA ASN A 945 -43.09 26.02 4.82
C ASN A 945 -44.04 27.02 5.50
N LEU A 946 -44.51 26.69 6.69
CA LEU A 946 -45.23 27.62 7.56
C LEU A 946 -44.23 28.35 8.43
N LEU A 947 -44.01 29.64 8.13
CA LEU A 947 -43.21 30.56 8.94
C LEU A 947 -44.17 31.57 9.55
N ASP A 948 -44.29 31.60 10.88
CA ASP A 948 -45.24 32.50 11.55
C ASP A 948 -44.71 32.97 12.91
N LYS A 949 -45.03 34.22 13.27
CA LYS A 949 -44.72 34.84 14.57
C LYS A 949 -43.23 34.79 14.95
N ASN A 950 -42.32 34.90 13.98
CA ASN A 950 -40.88 35.03 14.25
C ASN A 950 -40.52 36.51 14.54
N TYR A 951 -39.77 36.80 15.60
CA TYR A 951 -39.69 38.15 16.17
C TYR A 951 -39.10 39.23 15.24
N LYS A 952 -37.94 38.98 14.61
CA LYS A 952 -37.33 39.96 13.69
C LYS A 952 -37.83 39.82 12.27
N SER A 953 -37.89 38.60 11.74
CA SER A 953 -38.43 38.30 10.41
C SER A 953 -38.62 36.79 10.23
N ASP A 954 -39.60 36.40 9.41
CA ASP A 954 -39.74 35.01 8.97
C ASP A 954 -38.58 34.56 8.09
N VAL A 955 -38.08 35.44 7.21
CA VAL A 955 -36.93 35.18 6.33
C VAL A 955 -36.00 36.39 6.29
N ALA A 956 -34.70 36.16 6.45
CA ALA A 956 -33.66 37.17 6.23
C ALA A 956 -32.45 36.55 5.51
N ALA A 957 -31.90 37.24 4.51
CA ALA A 957 -30.77 36.76 3.73
C ALA A 957 -29.75 37.88 3.47
N TYR A 958 -28.46 37.58 3.68
CA TYR A 958 -27.32 38.47 3.42
C TYR A 958 -26.33 37.76 2.50
N VAL A 959 -25.83 38.51 1.50
CA VAL A 959 -24.77 38.05 0.60
C VAL A 959 -23.43 38.46 1.21
N LEU A 960 -22.55 37.48 1.43
CA LEU A 960 -21.16 37.70 1.75
C LEU A 960 -20.37 37.94 0.46
N GLU A 961 -19.54 38.99 0.46
CA GLU A 961 -18.55 39.23 -0.60
C GLU A 961 -17.48 38.15 -0.65
#